data_AF-A0A1F9CW56-F1
#
_entry.id   AF-A0A1F9CW56-F1
#
_cell.length_a   1.000
_cell.length_b   1.000
_cell.length_c   1.000
_cell.angle_alpha   90.00
_cell.angle_beta   90.00
_cell.angle_gamma   90.00
#
_symmetry.space_group_name_H-M   'P 1'
#
loop_
_entity.id
_entity.type
_entity.pdbx_description
1 polymer ?
#
loop_
_entity_poly.entity_id
_entity_poly.type
_entity_poly.pdbx_seq_one_letter_code
_entity_poly.pdbx_strand_id
1 'polypeptide(L)'
;MPLINPYQEKYRIILIGIGKNTDEERESFCSHLSGKYSISHSLLRKIVDQCPIVIKKNITRKKAESLAKILKSFGARVWVEVKKDAPPISLEFQNVGLHQLVLESASLRTTQSGAWNLVGRVKNIASDTLNDIWVLIQLFGNFEEFLTFEQVPFAFNPLPPGETVPFKAIFDGDLSIQKISIAFKNASGMPLAALDRRKKVEWMRVEWEEGDEAVMSIELTKPPQLIPFKTPNEETRKDASSGLLSQDLQPLKPEVIQFQVESPLAETPKPPENPIEEPPPKIVSGTTEITEKTEEILWIPFEKEKEEIAEVPPPLPFYKEEVIEWEKQERISESDLTQENQPAPAEVPPLDVSAFEEASQLIQEIVEKKEEREGDPFSFHWMEEFIRSIEAYYRGHPDPFLSWFRSRQDEDKLKNSFSSLLTILVHARFDQIDEPTKGLENTKRVFQLAPNPNIPLDEIPPLEAPRFFLGEQWRDLFHRAIPRLQQVCRDILQKKKWEASEIQRLIQVIPHMSEKSSRKSLRWISELIPERVDIDFSNMPVSLNKNLYRVTCRLGVMDPHFDFYHDSSSMGDLKIQAFAKSAFPQDPSRIETPMTWVGSEEDEGHCLSFQPRCEGCLFERFCKKLYLHFDPSEKGMGRRKNINLFD
;
A
#
# COMPACT_ATOMS: atom_id res chain seq x y z
N MET A 1 -14.71 -7.18 -27.26
CA MET A 1 -14.43 -8.24 -26.26
C MET A 1 -15.69 -8.48 -25.44
N PRO A 2 -16.08 -9.72 -25.10
CA PRO A 2 -17.23 -9.94 -24.24
C PRO A 2 -16.86 -9.53 -22.81
N LEU A 3 -17.68 -8.65 -22.22
CA LEU A 3 -17.62 -8.25 -20.81
C LEU A 3 -17.70 -9.51 -19.94
N ILE A 4 -16.56 -9.96 -19.43
CA ILE A 4 -16.50 -10.99 -18.39
C ILE A 4 -17.08 -10.31 -17.14
N ASN A 5 -18.35 -10.57 -16.83
CA ASN A 5 -18.95 -10.11 -15.59
C ASN A 5 -18.22 -10.82 -14.42
N PRO A 6 -17.40 -10.12 -13.62
CA PRO A 6 -16.47 -10.77 -12.68
C PRO A 6 -17.20 -11.35 -11.45
N TYR A 7 -18.51 -11.16 -11.34
CA TYR A 7 -19.29 -11.60 -10.18
C TYR A 7 -20.13 -12.83 -10.53
N GLN A 8 -19.55 -14.02 -10.37
CA GLN A 8 -20.32 -15.27 -10.43
C GLN A 8 -21.25 -15.34 -9.22
N GLU A 9 -22.53 -15.04 -9.43
CA GLU A 9 -23.57 -15.28 -8.44
C GLU A 9 -23.52 -16.74 -7.95
N LYS A 10 -23.38 -16.92 -6.64
CA LYS A 10 -23.35 -18.24 -6.00
C LYS A 10 -24.71 -18.53 -5.41
N TYR A 11 -25.28 -19.68 -5.74
CA TYR A 11 -26.59 -20.09 -5.25
C TYR A 11 -26.45 -21.17 -4.18
N ARG A 12 -27.41 -21.22 -3.25
CA ARG A 12 -27.63 -22.35 -2.34
C ARG A 12 -29.09 -22.77 -2.34
N ILE A 13 -29.32 -24.05 -2.10
CA ILE A 13 -30.67 -24.62 -1.96
C ILE A 13 -30.87 -25.05 -0.52
N ILE A 14 -31.98 -24.60 0.05
CA ILE A 14 -32.43 -24.96 1.39
C ILE A 14 -33.68 -25.82 1.24
N LEU A 15 -33.63 -27.02 1.79
CA LEU A 15 -34.80 -27.87 1.95
C LEU A 15 -35.51 -27.46 3.23
N ILE A 16 -36.76 -27.03 3.11
CA ILE A 16 -37.56 -26.50 4.24
C ILE A 16 -38.46 -27.60 4.83
N GLY A 17 -38.88 -28.54 3.99
CA GLY A 17 -39.67 -29.70 4.39
C GLY A 17 -40.23 -30.43 3.18
N ILE A 18 -40.94 -31.53 3.42
CA ILE A 18 -41.57 -32.36 2.38
C ILE A 18 -43.09 -32.27 2.55
N GLY A 19 -43.83 -31.92 1.50
CA GLY A 19 -45.30 -31.85 1.51
C GLY A 19 -45.88 -31.11 2.72
N LYS A 20 -46.81 -31.77 3.41
CA LYS A 20 -47.40 -31.42 4.71
C LYS A 20 -46.56 -31.85 5.91
N ASN A 21 -45.40 -32.46 5.67
CA ASN A 21 -44.43 -32.90 6.67
C ASN A 21 -44.87 -34.12 7.49
N THR A 22 -45.72 -34.98 6.93
CA THR A 22 -46.11 -36.28 7.51
C THR A 22 -45.05 -37.35 7.25
N ASP A 23 -44.95 -38.36 8.11
CA ASP A 23 -43.98 -39.45 7.96
C ASP A 23 -44.16 -40.25 6.66
N GLU A 24 -45.40 -40.44 6.18
CA GLU A 24 -45.64 -41.15 4.91
C GLU A 24 -45.08 -40.38 3.70
N GLU A 25 -45.29 -39.06 3.66
CA GLU A 25 -44.76 -38.19 2.60
C GLU A 25 -43.23 -38.12 2.64
N ARG A 26 -42.62 -38.08 3.84
CA ARG A 26 -41.16 -38.12 4.02
C ARG A 26 -40.56 -39.44 3.52
N GLU A 27 -41.20 -40.56 3.85
CA GLU A 27 -40.76 -41.89 3.43
C GLU A 27 -40.91 -42.10 1.93
N SER A 28 -42.04 -41.65 1.37
CA SER A 28 -42.29 -41.67 -0.07
C SER A 28 -41.25 -40.84 -0.83
N PHE A 29 -40.95 -39.62 -0.35
CA PHE A 29 -39.89 -38.79 -0.91
C PHE A 29 -38.53 -39.50 -0.89
N CYS A 30 -38.12 -40.07 0.25
CA CYS A 30 -36.84 -40.76 0.39
C CYS A 30 -36.76 -41.99 -0.52
N SER A 31 -37.83 -42.78 -0.61
CA SER A 31 -37.91 -43.99 -1.44
C SER A 31 -37.80 -43.65 -2.94
N HIS A 32 -38.57 -42.67 -3.41
CA HIS A 32 -38.54 -42.27 -4.82
C HIS A 32 -37.18 -41.71 -5.24
N LEU A 33 -36.57 -40.87 -4.39
CA LEU A 33 -35.31 -40.22 -4.69
C LEU A 33 -34.12 -41.19 -4.59
N SER A 34 -34.15 -42.12 -3.62
CA SER A 34 -33.20 -43.23 -3.50
C SER A 34 -33.23 -44.13 -4.72
N GLY A 35 -34.42 -44.54 -5.16
CA GLY A 35 -34.59 -45.42 -6.31
C GLY A 35 -34.12 -44.80 -7.62
N LYS A 36 -34.40 -43.51 -7.85
CA LYS A 36 -34.05 -42.84 -9.11
C LYS A 36 -32.57 -42.44 -9.22
N TYR A 37 -31.95 -42.00 -8.11
CA TYR A 37 -30.60 -41.41 -8.14
C TYR A 37 -29.54 -42.23 -7.39
N SER A 38 -29.88 -43.44 -6.94
CA SER A 38 -28.99 -44.34 -6.20
C SER A 38 -28.39 -43.71 -4.93
N ILE A 39 -29.12 -42.78 -4.30
CA ILE A 39 -28.73 -42.18 -3.02
C ILE A 39 -29.20 -43.09 -1.89
N SER A 40 -28.36 -43.31 -0.87
CA SER A 40 -28.75 -44.14 0.28
C SER A 40 -30.01 -43.61 0.96
N HIS A 41 -31.02 -44.49 1.11
CA HIS A 41 -32.26 -44.17 1.81
C HIS A 41 -32.01 -43.64 3.23
N SER A 42 -31.07 -44.26 3.96
CA SER A 42 -30.74 -43.86 5.33
C SER A 42 -30.11 -42.46 5.40
N LEU A 43 -29.44 -42.01 4.35
CA LEU A 43 -28.90 -40.66 4.25
C LEU A 43 -30.01 -39.64 3.96
N LEU A 44 -30.92 -39.96 3.04
CA LEU A 44 -32.06 -39.08 2.71
C LEU A 44 -32.96 -38.87 3.93
N ARG A 45 -33.23 -39.94 4.70
CA ARG A 45 -34.01 -39.85 5.94
C ARG A 45 -33.37 -38.89 6.95
N LYS A 46 -32.06 -39.01 7.18
CA LYS A 46 -31.30 -38.09 8.05
C LYS A 46 -31.38 -36.63 7.58
N ILE A 47 -31.33 -36.38 6.27
CA ILE A 47 -31.43 -35.03 5.70
C ILE A 47 -32.85 -34.46 5.90
N VAL A 48 -33.88 -35.25 5.61
CA VAL A 48 -35.29 -34.82 5.74
C VAL A 48 -35.66 -34.54 7.19
N ASP A 49 -35.17 -35.34 8.14
CA ASP A 49 -35.43 -35.15 9.57
C ASP A 49 -34.75 -33.88 10.14
N GLN A 50 -33.78 -33.30 9.42
CA GLN A 50 -33.07 -32.08 9.80
C GLN A 50 -33.61 -30.80 9.12
N CYS A 51 -34.77 -30.87 8.44
CA CYS A 51 -35.34 -29.68 7.81
C CYS A 51 -35.68 -28.58 8.84
N PRO A 52 -35.32 -27.30 8.61
CA PRO A 52 -34.69 -26.79 7.40
C PRO A 52 -33.16 -27.03 7.32
N ILE A 53 -32.66 -27.48 6.16
CA ILE A 53 -31.24 -27.80 5.93
C ILE A 53 -30.73 -27.32 4.57
N VAL A 54 -29.47 -26.86 4.52
CA VAL A 54 -28.78 -26.52 3.25
C VAL A 54 -28.36 -27.80 2.54
N ILE A 55 -28.95 -28.08 1.38
CA ILE A 55 -28.64 -29.26 0.56
C ILE A 55 -27.34 -29.08 -0.20
N LYS A 56 -27.16 -27.91 -0.82
CA LYS A 56 -25.96 -27.57 -1.59
C LYS A 56 -25.75 -26.06 -1.61
N LYS A 57 -24.49 -25.64 -1.53
CA LYS A 57 -24.04 -24.24 -1.61
C LYS A 57 -23.04 -24.04 -2.75
N ASN A 58 -22.84 -22.78 -3.15
CA ASN A 58 -21.88 -22.36 -4.18
C ASN A 58 -22.11 -23.03 -5.55
N ILE A 59 -23.37 -23.19 -5.95
CA ILE A 59 -23.74 -23.75 -7.26
C ILE A 59 -24.14 -22.63 -8.23
N THR A 60 -24.01 -22.91 -9.53
CA THR A 60 -24.45 -21.99 -10.58
C THR A 60 -25.97 -21.91 -10.62
N ARG A 61 -26.51 -20.80 -11.17
CA ARG A 61 -27.95 -20.59 -11.34
C ARG A 61 -28.65 -21.81 -11.97
N LYS A 62 -28.17 -22.28 -13.12
CA LYS A 62 -28.74 -23.45 -13.83
C LYS A 62 -28.78 -24.71 -12.95
N LYS A 63 -27.72 -24.98 -12.18
CA LYS A 63 -27.66 -26.14 -11.27
C LYS A 63 -28.64 -25.99 -10.11
N ALA A 64 -28.78 -24.78 -9.57
CA ALA A 64 -29.76 -24.49 -8.54
C ALA A 64 -31.19 -24.66 -9.08
N GLU A 65 -31.46 -24.18 -10.28
CA GLU A 65 -32.75 -24.30 -10.96
C GLU A 65 -33.15 -25.76 -11.16
N SER A 66 -32.26 -26.53 -11.78
CA SER A 66 -32.51 -27.95 -12.00
C SER A 66 -32.70 -28.71 -10.69
N LEU A 67 -31.86 -28.48 -9.67
CA LEU A 67 -31.95 -29.22 -8.42
C LEU A 67 -33.21 -28.85 -7.63
N ALA A 68 -33.61 -27.57 -7.59
CA ALA A 68 -34.85 -27.17 -6.95
C ALA A 68 -36.08 -27.73 -7.68
N LYS A 69 -36.11 -27.72 -9.02
CA LYS A 69 -37.19 -28.32 -9.83
C LYS A 69 -37.30 -29.83 -9.57
N ILE A 70 -36.17 -30.54 -9.54
CA ILE A 70 -36.12 -31.97 -9.22
C ILE A 70 -36.70 -32.21 -7.82
N LEU A 71 -36.21 -31.51 -6.79
CA LEU A 71 -36.70 -31.69 -5.42
C LEU A 71 -38.20 -31.38 -5.30
N LYS A 72 -38.67 -30.28 -5.90
CA LYS A 72 -40.10 -29.93 -5.96
C LYS A 72 -40.95 -31.02 -6.62
N SER A 73 -40.45 -31.64 -7.70
CA SER A 73 -41.18 -32.72 -8.40
C SER A 73 -41.42 -33.97 -7.54
N PHE A 74 -40.65 -34.16 -6.47
CA PHE A 74 -40.85 -35.22 -5.47
C PHE A 74 -41.67 -34.76 -4.26
N GLY A 75 -42.24 -33.55 -4.28
CA GLY A 75 -43.04 -32.99 -3.20
C GLY A 75 -42.25 -32.20 -2.15
N ALA A 76 -40.98 -31.83 -2.42
CA ALA A 76 -40.21 -30.99 -1.49
C ALA A 76 -40.60 -29.51 -1.56
N ARG A 77 -40.59 -28.85 -0.41
CA ARG A 77 -40.62 -27.39 -0.26
C ARG A 77 -39.19 -26.88 -0.13
N VAL A 78 -38.74 -26.10 -1.10
CA VAL A 78 -37.36 -25.60 -1.19
C VAL A 78 -37.31 -24.09 -1.32
N TRP A 79 -36.30 -23.46 -0.72
CA TRP A 79 -35.89 -22.09 -1.03
C TRP A 79 -34.57 -22.13 -1.80
N VAL A 80 -34.46 -21.23 -2.76
CA VAL A 80 -33.19 -20.93 -3.40
C VAL A 80 -32.77 -19.55 -2.96
N GLU A 81 -31.54 -19.46 -2.51
CA GLU A 81 -30.95 -18.20 -2.11
C GLU A 81 -29.70 -17.91 -2.94
N VAL A 82 -29.51 -16.65 -3.29
CA VAL A 82 -28.34 -16.15 -4.00
C VAL A 82 -27.46 -15.36 -3.05
N LYS A 83 -26.17 -15.68 -3.07
CA LYS A 83 -25.12 -14.82 -2.54
C LYS A 83 -24.63 -13.96 -3.69
N LYS A 84 -24.94 -12.67 -3.59
CA LYS A 84 -24.31 -11.67 -4.44
C LYS A 84 -22.88 -11.53 -3.94
N ASP A 85 -21.91 -11.90 -4.78
CA ASP A 85 -20.49 -11.58 -4.56
C ASP A 85 -20.35 -10.06 -4.78
N ALA A 86 -20.94 -9.25 -3.91
CA ALA A 86 -20.70 -7.81 -3.90
C ALA A 86 -19.38 -7.54 -3.17
N PRO A 87 -18.60 -6.55 -3.60
CA PRO A 87 -17.40 -6.12 -2.88
C PRO A 87 -17.74 -5.87 -1.40
N PRO A 88 -16.97 -6.42 -0.44
CA PRO A 88 -17.14 -6.12 0.97
C PRO A 88 -17.06 -4.60 1.19
N ILE A 89 -18.04 -4.09 1.95
CA ILE A 89 -18.06 -2.69 2.39
C ILE A 89 -17.61 -2.66 3.86
N SER A 90 -16.48 -2.04 4.17
CA SER A 90 -16.00 -1.77 5.54
C SER A 90 -16.44 -0.39 6.02
N LEU A 91 -16.64 -0.25 7.34
CA LEU A 91 -16.81 1.05 8.00
C LEU A 91 -15.52 1.35 8.77
N GLU A 92 -14.90 2.49 8.51
CA GLU A 92 -13.67 2.93 9.17
C GLU A 92 -13.96 3.63 10.50
N PHE A 93 -12.90 3.81 11.31
CA PHE A 93 -12.93 4.54 12.58
C PHE A 93 -13.90 4.01 13.64
N GLN A 94 -14.30 2.75 13.54
CA GLN A 94 -15.14 2.09 14.55
C GLN A 94 -14.49 2.06 15.94
N ASN A 95 -13.17 2.10 16.01
CA ASN A 95 -12.43 2.01 17.28
C ASN A 95 -11.93 3.37 17.80
N VAL A 96 -12.35 4.47 17.19
CA VAL A 96 -11.82 5.81 17.53
C VAL A 96 -12.87 6.58 18.32
N GLY A 97 -12.72 6.66 19.65
CA GLY A 97 -13.57 7.53 20.49
C GLY A 97 -15.02 7.07 20.67
N LEU A 98 -15.87 7.99 21.14
CA LEU A 98 -17.30 7.74 21.37
C LEU A 98 -18.06 7.76 20.06
N HIS A 99 -18.81 6.70 19.76
CA HIS A 99 -19.63 6.61 18.55
C HIS A 99 -20.71 7.69 18.52
N GLN A 100 -20.65 8.55 17.51
CA GLN A 100 -21.63 9.62 17.28
C GLN A 100 -22.63 9.24 16.18
N LEU A 101 -22.23 8.34 15.28
CA LEU A 101 -23.04 7.91 14.15
C LEU A 101 -23.24 6.39 14.14
N VAL A 102 -24.31 5.93 13.50
CA VAL A 102 -24.57 4.52 13.21
C VAL A 102 -24.82 4.35 11.72
N LEU A 103 -24.05 3.49 11.06
CA LEU A 103 -24.34 3.06 9.69
C LEU A 103 -25.42 1.97 9.74
N GLU A 104 -26.64 2.31 9.32
CA GLU A 104 -27.80 1.40 9.37
C GLU A 104 -27.89 0.53 8.12
N SER A 105 -27.54 1.07 6.96
CA SER A 105 -27.54 0.34 5.68
C SER A 105 -26.49 0.89 4.73
N ALA A 106 -25.91 0.02 3.91
CA ALA A 106 -25.11 0.40 2.75
C ALA A 106 -25.21 -0.72 1.72
N SER A 107 -25.49 -0.38 0.46
CA SER A 107 -25.59 -1.34 -0.63
C SER A 107 -25.00 -0.77 -1.92
N LEU A 108 -24.18 -1.57 -2.58
CA LEU A 108 -23.64 -1.30 -3.90
C LEU A 108 -24.52 -1.95 -4.97
N ARG A 109 -24.83 -1.22 -6.03
CA ARG A 109 -25.58 -1.72 -7.20
C ARG A 109 -24.97 -1.14 -8.47
N THR A 110 -25.03 -1.87 -9.59
CA THR A 110 -24.80 -1.27 -10.91
C THR A 110 -26.09 -0.63 -11.41
N THR A 111 -25.98 0.54 -12.05
CA THR A 111 -27.07 1.18 -12.79
C THR A 111 -27.26 0.49 -14.15
N GLN A 112 -28.34 0.84 -14.86
CA GLN A 112 -28.54 0.39 -16.24
C GLN A 112 -27.44 0.87 -17.19
N SER A 113 -26.80 2.01 -16.89
CA SER A 113 -25.66 2.55 -17.64
C SER A 113 -24.33 1.87 -17.34
N GLY A 114 -24.29 0.90 -16.41
CA GLY A 114 -23.07 0.24 -15.98
C GLY A 114 -22.35 0.92 -14.81
N ALA A 115 -22.69 2.16 -14.47
CA ALA A 115 -22.09 2.89 -13.34
C ALA A 115 -22.37 2.22 -12.00
N TRP A 116 -21.42 2.32 -11.06
CA TRP A 116 -21.59 1.85 -9.70
C TRP A 116 -22.35 2.89 -8.87
N ASN A 117 -23.37 2.46 -8.13
CA ASN A 117 -24.21 3.29 -7.29
C ASN A 117 -24.21 2.74 -5.86
N LEU A 118 -23.56 3.46 -4.94
CA LEU A 118 -23.52 3.14 -3.52
C LEU A 118 -24.56 3.98 -2.80
N VAL A 119 -25.53 3.33 -2.15
CA VAL A 119 -26.58 3.99 -1.36
C VAL A 119 -26.51 3.50 0.07
N GLY A 120 -26.60 4.40 1.03
CA GLY A 120 -26.65 4.04 2.44
C GLY A 120 -27.51 4.97 3.29
N ARG A 121 -27.66 4.61 4.57
CA ARG A 121 -28.36 5.38 5.60
C ARG A 121 -27.55 5.40 6.87
N VAL A 122 -27.46 6.57 7.47
CA VAL A 122 -26.71 6.81 8.70
C VAL A 122 -27.59 7.57 9.69
N LYS A 123 -27.49 7.19 10.96
CA LYS A 123 -28.27 7.77 12.05
C LYS A 123 -27.35 8.49 13.03
N ASN A 124 -27.75 9.68 13.47
CA ASN A 124 -27.10 10.36 14.59
C ASN A 124 -27.51 9.69 15.91
N ILE A 125 -26.54 9.19 16.66
CA ILE A 125 -26.73 8.61 18.00
C ILE A 125 -26.09 9.44 19.11
N ALA A 126 -25.43 10.55 18.78
CA ALA A 126 -24.97 11.52 19.75
C ALA A 126 -26.16 12.22 20.43
N SER A 127 -25.92 12.78 21.62
CA SER A 127 -26.90 13.65 22.29
C SER A 127 -27.09 14.99 21.58
N ASP A 128 -26.11 15.38 20.78
CA ASP A 128 -26.00 16.72 20.21
C ASP A 128 -26.27 16.71 18.71
N THR A 129 -26.67 17.87 18.20
CA THR A 129 -26.84 18.10 16.77
C THR A 129 -25.47 18.16 16.10
N LEU A 130 -25.27 17.37 15.05
CA LEU A 130 -24.00 17.28 14.37
C LEU A 130 -24.02 18.16 13.11
N ASN A 131 -23.06 19.07 13.01
CA ASN A 131 -22.93 20.01 11.90
C ASN A 131 -21.87 19.56 10.90
N ASP A 132 -22.09 19.89 9.64
CA ASP A 132 -21.15 19.78 8.54
C ASP A 132 -20.60 18.37 8.36
N ILE A 133 -21.47 17.36 8.39
CA ILE A 133 -21.08 15.97 8.21
C ILE A 133 -21.05 15.58 6.74
N TRP A 134 -19.98 14.88 6.39
CA TRP A 134 -19.72 14.30 5.08
C TRP A 134 -19.47 12.80 5.23
N VAL A 135 -19.90 12.03 4.24
CA VAL A 135 -19.45 10.65 4.07
C VAL A 135 -18.33 10.62 3.05
N LEU A 136 -17.21 10.00 3.42
CA LEU A 136 -16.10 9.68 2.53
C LEU A 136 -16.24 8.21 2.13
N ILE A 137 -16.32 7.95 0.84
CA ILE A 137 -16.42 6.61 0.27
C ILE A 137 -15.18 6.38 -0.57
N GLN A 138 -14.46 5.28 -0.31
CA GLN A 138 -13.23 4.93 -1.01
C GLN A 138 -13.40 3.56 -1.67
N LEU A 139 -12.99 3.45 -2.93
CA LEU A 139 -13.02 2.23 -3.71
C LEU A 139 -11.61 1.68 -3.87
N PHE A 140 -11.46 0.37 -3.69
CA PHE A 140 -10.18 -0.33 -3.81
C PHE A 140 -10.31 -1.49 -4.80
N GLY A 141 -9.27 -1.68 -5.60
CA GLY A 141 -9.11 -2.72 -6.60
C GLY A 141 -8.36 -3.93 -6.07
N ASN A 142 -7.66 -4.61 -6.96
CA ASN A 142 -6.85 -5.78 -6.62
C ASN A 142 -5.70 -5.34 -5.68
N PHE A 143 -5.32 -6.20 -4.74
CA PHE A 143 -4.21 -5.94 -3.81
C PHE A 143 -4.37 -4.68 -2.94
N GLU A 144 -5.61 -4.30 -2.63
CA GLU A 144 -5.93 -3.07 -1.90
C GLU A 144 -5.44 -1.77 -2.58
N GLU A 145 -5.23 -1.81 -3.90
CA GLU A 145 -4.92 -0.62 -4.70
C GLU A 145 -6.08 0.38 -4.61
N PHE A 146 -5.79 1.62 -4.23
CA PHE A 146 -6.78 2.68 -4.20
C PHE A 146 -7.18 3.08 -5.62
N LEU A 147 -8.48 2.99 -5.94
CA LEU A 147 -9.00 3.34 -7.27
C LEU A 147 -9.50 4.77 -7.33
N THR A 148 -10.45 5.12 -6.46
CA THR A 148 -11.09 6.44 -6.44
C THR A 148 -11.83 6.67 -5.12
N PHE A 149 -12.21 7.91 -4.83
CA PHE A 149 -13.01 8.27 -3.67
C PHE A 149 -14.06 9.31 -4.03
N GLU A 150 -15.15 9.34 -3.27
CA GLU A 150 -16.18 10.38 -3.36
C GLU A 150 -16.46 10.92 -1.96
N GLN A 151 -16.73 12.23 -1.87
CA GLN A 151 -17.16 12.88 -0.63
C GLN A 151 -18.56 13.45 -0.81
N VAL A 152 -19.53 12.90 -0.08
CA VAL A 152 -20.92 13.29 -0.22
C VAL A 152 -21.36 14.02 1.07
N PRO A 153 -21.75 15.30 0.99
CA PRO A 153 -22.37 15.98 2.12
C PRO A 153 -23.74 15.37 2.41
N PHE A 154 -24.14 15.35 3.68
CA PHE A 154 -25.49 14.89 4.03
C PHE A 154 -26.56 15.82 3.49
N ALA A 155 -27.65 15.22 2.98
CA ALA A 155 -28.79 15.98 2.45
C ALA A 155 -29.47 16.85 3.52
N PHE A 156 -29.37 16.43 4.78
CA PHE A 156 -29.79 17.21 5.95
C PHE A 156 -28.57 17.55 6.79
N ASN A 157 -28.20 18.82 6.78
CA ASN A 157 -27.11 19.38 7.56
C ASN A 157 -27.58 20.72 8.16
N PRO A 158 -27.68 20.86 9.49
CA PRO A 158 -27.21 19.92 10.50
C PRO A 158 -28.09 18.68 10.70
N LEU A 159 -27.51 17.61 11.26
CA LEU A 159 -28.18 16.34 11.55
C LEU A 159 -28.58 16.26 13.04
N PRO A 160 -29.87 16.37 13.38
CA PRO A 160 -30.33 16.32 14.77
C PRO A 160 -30.14 14.94 15.44
N PRO A 161 -30.09 14.87 16.78
CA PRO A 161 -30.03 13.62 17.53
C PRO A 161 -31.17 12.67 17.16
N GLY A 162 -30.85 11.40 16.92
CA GLY A 162 -31.84 10.37 16.62
C GLY A 162 -32.39 10.38 15.19
N GLU A 163 -32.01 11.35 14.35
CA GLU A 163 -32.43 11.42 12.96
C GLU A 163 -31.55 10.55 12.04
N THR A 164 -32.18 10.04 10.97
CA THR A 164 -31.52 9.22 9.95
C THR A 164 -31.50 9.97 8.62
N VAL A 165 -30.32 10.02 7.99
CA VAL A 165 -30.12 10.66 6.68
C VAL A 165 -29.61 9.65 5.65
N PRO A 166 -30.16 9.66 4.42
CA PRO A 166 -29.62 8.87 3.32
C PRO A 166 -28.39 9.54 2.71
N PHE A 167 -27.48 8.74 2.16
CA PHE A 167 -26.40 9.20 1.28
C PHE A 167 -26.33 8.34 0.02
N LYS A 168 -25.82 8.93 -1.06
CA LYS A 168 -25.67 8.29 -2.36
C LYS A 168 -24.41 8.79 -3.06
N ALA A 169 -23.59 7.86 -3.58
CA ALA A 169 -22.45 8.16 -4.45
C ALA A 169 -22.55 7.32 -5.73
N ILE A 170 -22.09 7.90 -6.84
CA ILE A 170 -22.05 7.27 -8.16
C ILE A 170 -20.60 7.26 -8.63
N PHE A 171 -20.13 6.13 -9.14
CA PHE A 171 -18.77 5.93 -9.65
C PHE A 171 -18.82 5.31 -11.05
N ASP A 172 -17.73 5.47 -11.79
CA ASP A 172 -17.59 4.91 -13.14
C ASP A 172 -17.70 3.39 -13.14
N GLY A 173 -18.41 2.83 -14.13
CA GLY A 173 -18.75 1.41 -14.21
C GLY A 173 -17.56 0.49 -14.51
N ASP A 174 -16.49 1.07 -15.03
CA ASP A 174 -15.32 0.38 -15.59
C ASP A 174 -14.35 -0.09 -14.50
N LEU A 175 -14.63 0.28 -13.24
CA LEU A 175 -13.79 0.00 -12.09
C LEU A 175 -13.96 -1.46 -11.60
N SER A 176 -12.85 -2.19 -11.52
CA SER A 176 -12.79 -3.52 -10.92
C SER A 176 -12.71 -3.43 -9.39
N ILE A 177 -13.84 -3.15 -8.73
CA ILE A 177 -13.91 -2.95 -7.29
C ILE A 177 -13.81 -4.29 -6.55
N GLN A 178 -12.83 -4.41 -5.64
CA GLN A 178 -12.71 -5.54 -4.70
C GLN A 178 -13.12 -5.18 -3.28
N LYS A 179 -12.96 -3.92 -2.85
CA LYS A 179 -13.28 -3.50 -1.48
C LYS A 179 -13.80 -2.05 -1.50
N ILE A 180 -14.75 -1.77 -0.64
CA ILE A 180 -15.31 -0.43 -0.44
C ILE A 180 -15.11 -0.06 1.01
N SER A 181 -14.63 1.15 1.26
CA SER A 181 -14.52 1.71 2.60
C SER A 181 -15.43 2.92 2.74
N ILE A 182 -16.10 3.03 3.89
CA ILE A 182 -16.95 4.16 4.25
C ILE A 182 -16.40 4.77 5.53
N ALA A 183 -16.25 6.09 5.55
CA ALA A 183 -15.89 6.88 6.72
C ALA A 183 -16.80 8.10 6.84
N PHE A 184 -16.95 8.63 8.04
CA PHE A 184 -17.65 9.89 8.28
C PHE A 184 -16.69 10.92 8.82
N LYS A 185 -16.85 12.16 8.39
CA LYS A 185 -16.02 13.28 8.84
C LYS A 185 -16.82 14.58 8.88
N ASN A 186 -16.33 15.56 9.61
CA ASN A 186 -16.88 16.92 9.52
C ASN A 186 -16.22 17.73 8.37
N ALA A 187 -16.67 18.95 8.13
CA ALA A 187 -16.09 19.83 7.10
C ALA A 187 -14.62 20.21 7.33
N SER A 188 -14.13 20.14 8.58
CA SER A 188 -12.71 20.35 8.87
C SER A 188 -11.85 19.10 8.61
N GLY A 189 -12.46 18.00 8.17
CA GLY A 189 -11.79 16.74 7.88
C GLY A 189 -11.61 15.81 9.09
N MET A 190 -12.07 16.20 10.29
CA MET A 190 -11.95 15.38 11.49
C MET A 190 -12.86 14.16 11.42
N PRO A 191 -12.40 12.96 11.84
CA PRO A 191 -13.16 11.75 11.70
C PRO A 191 -14.27 11.71 12.75
N LEU A 192 -15.44 11.22 12.36
CA LEU A 192 -16.55 10.95 13.25
C LEU A 192 -16.65 9.44 13.47
N ALA A 193 -16.49 9.05 14.73
CA ALA A 193 -16.64 7.68 15.17
C ALA A 193 -18.04 7.15 14.83
N ALA A 194 -18.10 6.02 14.14
CA ALA A 194 -19.35 5.42 13.72
C ALA A 194 -19.39 3.93 14.06
N LEU A 195 -20.59 3.45 14.40
CA LEU A 195 -20.85 2.05 14.67
C LEU A 195 -21.51 1.38 13.46
N ASP A 196 -21.00 0.22 13.05
CA ASP A 196 -21.62 -0.56 11.97
C ASP A 196 -22.76 -1.42 12.52
N ARG A 197 -24.01 -1.06 12.21
CA ARG A 197 -25.20 -1.85 12.56
C ARG A 197 -25.88 -2.48 11.35
N ARG A 198 -25.18 -2.55 10.21
CA ARG A 198 -25.73 -3.19 9.02
C ARG A 198 -25.97 -4.66 9.30
N LYS A 199 -27.16 -5.14 8.98
CA LYS A 199 -27.42 -6.59 8.92
C LYS A 199 -26.65 -7.12 7.71
N LYS A 200 -25.60 -7.93 7.93
CA LYS A 200 -24.90 -8.62 6.85
C LYS A 200 -25.85 -9.66 6.22
N VAL A 201 -26.60 -9.26 5.20
CA VAL A 201 -27.45 -10.17 4.43
C VAL A 201 -26.56 -10.89 3.42
N GLU A 202 -26.00 -12.03 3.84
CA GLU A 202 -25.11 -12.82 2.97
C GLU A 202 -25.87 -13.60 1.87
N TRP A 203 -27.17 -13.85 2.06
CA TRP A 203 -27.99 -14.67 1.18
C TRP A 203 -29.38 -14.04 1.02
N MET A 204 -29.82 -13.85 -0.22
CA MET A 204 -31.16 -13.34 -0.53
C MET A 204 -31.99 -14.42 -1.21
N ARG A 205 -33.23 -14.61 -0.76
CA ARG A 205 -34.17 -15.53 -1.40
C ARG A 205 -34.49 -15.04 -2.81
N VAL A 206 -34.44 -15.97 -3.77
CA VAL A 206 -34.82 -15.72 -5.15
C VAL A 206 -36.16 -16.39 -5.39
N GLU A 207 -37.12 -15.62 -5.90
CA GLU A 207 -38.36 -16.14 -6.44
C GLU A 207 -38.14 -16.40 -7.92
N TRP A 208 -38.40 -17.63 -8.36
CA TRP A 208 -38.40 -17.97 -9.78
C TRP A 208 -39.84 -18.06 -10.24
N GLU A 209 -40.17 -17.30 -11.27
CA GLU A 209 -41.43 -17.46 -11.98
C GLU A 209 -41.46 -18.86 -12.59
N GLU A 210 -42.49 -19.64 -12.24
CA GLU A 210 -42.75 -20.94 -12.84
C GLU A 210 -43.31 -20.69 -14.26
N GLY A 211 -42.42 -20.39 -15.21
CA GLY A 211 -42.77 -20.09 -16.61
C GLY A 211 -41.92 -20.88 -17.60
N ASP A 212 -42.57 -21.37 -18.64
CA ASP A 212 -42.13 -22.20 -19.78
C ASP A 212 -41.81 -23.69 -19.49
N GLU A 213 -42.88 -24.45 -19.23
CA GLU A 213 -42.98 -25.88 -19.52
C GLU A 213 -42.94 -26.14 -21.03
N ALA A 214 -41.78 -25.96 -21.67
CA ALA A 214 -41.53 -26.46 -23.02
C ALA A 214 -40.53 -27.63 -22.96
N VAL A 215 -41.08 -28.85 -22.93
CA VAL A 215 -40.55 -30.13 -23.42
C VAL A 215 -39.02 -30.32 -23.31
N MET A 216 -38.56 -30.94 -22.22
CA MET A 216 -37.27 -31.63 -22.18
C MET A 216 -37.45 -32.99 -21.51
N SER A 217 -38.05 -33.93 -22.23
CA SER A 217 -37.92 -35.36 -21.95
C SER A 217 -36.51 -35.80 -22.33
N ILE A 218 -35.53 -35.69 -21.40
CA ILE A 218 -34.24 -36.35 -21.59
C ILE A 218 -34.39 -37.81 -21.16
N GLU A 219 -34.55 -38.70 -22.14
CA GLU A 219 -34.30 -40.13 -21.95
C GLU A 219 -32.79 -40.37 -21.74
N LEU A 220 -32.39 -40.53 -20.49
CA LEU A 220 -31.11 -41.15 -20.13
C LEU A 220 -31.25 -42.67 -20.17
N THR A 221 -31.22 -43.27 -21.37
CA THR A 221 -31.02 -44.71 -21.53
C THR A 221 -30.00 -44.99 -22.63
N LYS A 222 -28.75 -45.25 -22.24
CA LYS A 222 -27.90 -46.34 -22.76
C LYS A 222 -26.55 -46.36 -22.00
N PRO A 223 -26.16 -47.47 -21.38
CA PRO A 223 -24.81 -47.64 -20.86
C PRO A 223 -23.82 -47.95 -22.02
N PRO A 224 -22.56 -47.50 -21.97
CA PRO A 224 -21.55 -47.86 -22.96
C PRO A 224 -21.18 -49.35 -22.84
N GLN A 225 -21.06 -50.00 -24.00
CA GLN A 225 -20.65 -51.38 -24.16
C GLN A 225 -19.17 -51.57 -23.80
N LEU A 226 -18.88 -52.64 -23.06
CA LEU A 226 -17.55 -53.13 -22.73
C LEU A 226 -16.84 -53.65 -24.00
N ILE A 227 -15.63 -53.14 -24.27
CA ILE A 227 -14.67 -53.74 -25.20
C ILE A 227 -13.71 -54.62 -24.38
N PRO A 228 -13.48 -55.90 -24.78
CA PRO A 228 -12.69 -56.84 -23.99
C PRO A 228 -11.19 -56.68 -24.28
N PHE A 229 -10.39 -56.48 -23.23
CA PHE A 229 -8.93 -56.60 -23.31
C PHE A 229 -8.46 -57.95 -22.77
N LYS A 230 -7.70 -58.63 -23.62
CA LYS A 230 -7.03 -59.91 -23.42
C LYS A 230 -5.95 -59.80 -22.33
N THR A 231 -5.88 -60.83 -21.49
CA THR A 231 -4.69 -61.17 -20.69
C THR A 231 -3.53 -61.60 -21.60
N PRO A 232 -2.29 -61.39 -21.12
CA PRO A 232 -1.42 -62.56 -21.00
C PRO A 232 -0.56 -62.61 -19.71
N ASN A 233 -0.47 -63.84 -19.21
CA ASN A 233 0.61 -64.51 -18.48
C ASN A 233 1.02 -64.09 -17.06
N GLU A 234 0.69 -65.02 -16.15
CA GLU A 234 1.45 -65.39 -14.96
C GLU A 234 2.83 -65.96 -15.33
N GLU A 235 3.85 -65.64 -14.52
CA GLU A 235 4.87 -66.63 -14.13
C GLU A 235 5.48 -66.26 -12.75
N THR A 236 5.03 -66.99 -11.73
CA THR A 236 5.80 -67.67 -10.66
C THR A 236 6.95 -66.95 -9.94
N ARG A 237 6.79 -66.69 -8.63
CA ARG A 237 7.69 -67.25 -7.58
C ARG A 237 7.14 -67.05 -6.15
N LYS A 238 7.44 -68.07 -5.35
CA LYS A 238 6.95 -68.38 -4.00
C LYS A 238 7.80 -67.74 -2.90
N ASP A 239 7.20 -67.72 -1.70
CA ASP A 239 7.73 -68.11 -0.37
C ASP A 239 7.82 -67.04 0.75
N ALA A 240 7.47 -67.55 1.94
CA ALA A 240 7.71 -67.08 3.32
C ALA A 240 6.89 -65.86 3.83
N SER A 241 5.84 -66.03 4.64
CA SER A 241 5.76 -66.47 6.06
C SER A 241 5.98 -65.36 7.10
N SER A 242 4.94 -65.19 7.95
CA SER A 242 4.99 -64.82 9.38
C SER A 242 5.16 -63.35 9.79
N GLY A 243 4.27 -62.89 10.67
CA GLY A 243 4.57 -61.76 11.56
C GLY A 243 3.36 -60.94 12.02
N LEU A 244 2.68 -61.41 13.08
CA LEU A 244 1.74 -60.65 13.91
C LEU A 244 2.35 -59.34 14.46
N LEU A 245 1.53 -58.27 14.56
CA LEU A 245 1.32 -57.52 15.81
C LEU A 245 0.31 -56.37 15.62
N SER A 246 -0.82 -56.50 16.32
CA SER A 246 -1.73 -55.40 16.66
C SER A 246 -1.10 -54.49 17.71
N GLN A 247 -1.30 -53.18 17.62
CA GLN A 247 -1.26 -52.28 18.78
C GLN A 247 -2.45 -51.35 18.79
N ASP A 248 -3.13 -51.39 19.94
CA ASP A 248 -4.28 -50.60 20.35
C ASP A 248 -3.93 -49.11 20.54
N LEU A 249 -4.81 -48.25 20.07
CA LEU A 249 -4.86 -46.82 20.41
C LEU A 249 -5.76 -46.64 21.64
N GLN A 250 -5.22 -46.11 22.74
CA GLN A 250 -6.02 -45.55 23.84
C GLN A 250 -6.19 -44.02 23.70
N PRO A 251 -7.31 -43.43 24.17
CA PRO A 251 -7.59 -42.01 24.02
C PRO A 251 -7.08 -41.17 25.21
N LEU A 252 -6.58 -39.97 24.89
CA LEU A 252 -6.15 -38.93 25.83
C LEU A 252 -7.32 -38.33 26.64
N LYS A 253 -7.09 -38.13 27.94
CA LYS A 253 -7.93 -37.35 28.86
C LYS A 253 -7.57 -35.86 28.81
N PRO A 254 -8.51 -34.94 29.04
CA PRO A 254 -8.25 -33.50 29.05
C PRO A 254 -7.79 -32.99 30.42
N GLU A 255 -6.82 -32.10 30.40
CA GLU A 255 -6.23 -31.43 31.56
C GLU A 255 -7.00 -30.14 31.89
N VAL A 256 -7.27 -29.92 33.18
CA VAL A 256 -8.06 -28.81 33.72
C VAL A 256 -7.12 -27.66 34.08
N ILE A 257 -7.31 -26.50 33.45
CA ILE A 257 -6.57 -25.26 33.77
C ILE A 257 -7.35 -24.48 34.84
N GLN A 258 -6.73 -24.25 35.99
CA GLN A 258 -7.26 -23.39 37.05
C GLN A 258 -6.85 -21.92 36.84
N PHE A 259 -7.83 -21.03 36.93
CA PHE A 259 -7.68 -19.58 37.01
C PHE A 259 -7.33 -19.15 38.45
N GLN A 260 -6.34 -18.28 38.61
CA GLN A 260 -6.19 -17.45 39.81
C GLN A 260 -6.57 -16.00 39.49
N VAL A 261 -7.44 -15.46 40.34
CA VAL A 261 -7.97 -14.11 40.35
C VAL A 261 -7.33 -13.40 41.53
N GLU A 262 -6.68 -12.27 41.32
CA GLU A 262 -6.38 -11.31 42.39
C GLU A 262 -6.60 -9.87 41.91
N SER A 263 -7.31 -9.11 42.74
CA SER A 263 -7.47 -7.64 42.75
C SER A 263 -8.10 -7.29 44.12
N PRO A 264 -8.15 -6.02 44.53
CA PRO A 264 -7.04 -5.13 44.85
C PRO A 264 -7.24 -4.49 46.25
N LEU A 265 -6.25 -3.79 46.80
CA LEU A 265 -6.52 -2.81 47.87
C LEU A 265 -5.60 -1.59 47.78
N ALA A 266 -6.25 -0.43 47.80
CA ALA A 266 -5.69 0.90 47.87
C ALA A 266 -5.44 1.30 49.33
N GLU A 267 -4.51 2.23 49.56
CA GLU A 267 -4.73 3.41 50.43
C GLU A 267 -3.51 4.36 50.41
N THR A 268 -3.81 5.65 50.23
CA THR A 268 -3.00 6.84 50.58
C THR A 268 -3.92 7.69 51.46
N PRO A 269 -3.46 8.47 52.48
CA PRO A 269 -2.91 9.81 52.19
C PRO A 269 -1.99 10.51 53.25
N LYS A 270 -1.08 11.36 52.72
CA LYS A 270 -0.74 12.77 53.11
C LYS A 270 0.12 13.16 54.37
N PRO A 271 0.71 14.39 54.36
CA PRO A 271 2.06 14.76 54.87
C PRO A 271 2.05 15.65 56.16
N PRO A 272 3.17 16.26 56.59
CA PRO A 272 3.47 17.68 56.21
C PRO A 272 4.96 18.17 56.19
N GLU A 273 5.15 19.28 55.45
CA GLU A 273 5.93 20.53 55.70
C GLU A 273 7.48 20.58 55.88
N ASN A 274 8.15 21.17 54.86
CA ASN A 274 9.07 22.36 54.82
C ASN A 274 10.14 22.64 55.91
N PRO A 275 11.05 23.61 55.69
CA PRO A 275 12.09 23.80 54.65
C PRO A 275 13.49 23.96 55.34
N ILE A 276 14.60 24.21 54.62
CA ILE A 276 15.75 25.08 55.04
C ILE A 276 16.95 24.95 54.07
N GLU A 277 17.31 26.10 53.51
CA GLU A 277 18.62 26.70 53.17
C GLU A 277 19.70 25.96 52.34
N GLU A 278 20.07 26.61 51.23
CA GLU A 278 21.36 26.48 50.55
C GLU A 278 22.52 27.11 51.37
N PRO A 279 23.74 26.55 51.24
CA PRO A 279 24.93 27.39 51.16
C PRO A 279 25.83 27.07 49.94
N PRO A 280 26.71 28.01 49.52
CA PRO A 280 27.39 28.05 48.22
C PRO A 280 28.68 27.20 48.17
N PRO A 281 29.34 27.06 46.99
CA PRO A 281 30.13 25.88 46.66
C PRO A 281 31.57 25.95 47.19
N LYS A 282 32.11 24.79 47.57
CA LYS A 282 33.54 24.57 47.77
C LYS A 282 34.09 23.66 46.68
N ILE A 283 35.04 24.23 45.95
CA ILE A 283 35.96 23.57 45.03
C ILE A 283 36.77 22.54 45.82
N VAL A 284 36.65 21.26 45.48
CA VAL A 284 37.65 20.24 45.81
C VAL A 284 37.81 19.31 44.61
N SER A 285 38.98 19.41 44.00
CA SER A 285 39.55 18.47 43.04
C SER A 285 39.69 17.07 43.65
N GLY A 286 39.08 16.07 43.01
CA GLY A 286 39.23 14.66 43.36
C GLY A 286 39.36 13.80 42.11
N THR A 287 40.59 13.44 41.78
CA THR A 287 40.97 12.35 40.88
C THR A 287 40.31 11.05 41.33
N THR A 288 39.59 10.38 40.43
CA THR A 288 39.14 9.00 40.63
C THR A 288 39.62 8.15 39.46
N GLU A 289 40.53 7.23 39.76
CA GLU A 289 40.93 6.12 38.94
C GLU A 289 39.71 5.22 38.69
N ILE A 290 39.36 5.01 37.42
CA ILE A 290 38.40 3.98 37.00
C ILE A 290 39.22 2.77 36.55
N THR A 291 39.03 1.67 37.26
CA THR A 291 39.57 0.35 36.95
C THR A 291 38.73 -0.28 35.85
N GLU A 292 39.29 -0.43 34.65
CA GLU A 292 38.71 -1.23 33.57
C GLU A 292 38.83 -2.72 33.92
N LYS A 293 37.68 -3.39 34.03
CA LYS A 293 37.59 -4.85 34.00
C LYS A 293 37.31 -5.28 32.57
N THR A 294 38.30 -5.92 31.98
CA THR A 294 38.24 -6.58 30.66
C THR A 294 37.44 -7.88 30.80
N GLU A 295 36.33 -8.00 30.07
CA GLU A 295 35.66 -9.28 29.84
C GLU A 295 36.23 -9.90 28.55
N GLU A 296 36.96 -11.03 28.71
CA GLU A 296 37.40 -11.89 27.63
C GLU A 296 36.20 -12.63 27.03
N ILE A 297 35.84 -12.29 25.79
CA ILE A 297 34.90 -13.08 24.99
C ILE A 297 35.69 -14.12 24.19
N LEU A 298 35.45 -15.38 24.55
CA LEU A 298 36.00 -16.59 23.95
C LEU A 298 35.45 -16.78 22.52
N TRP A 299 36.30 -16.69 21.51
CA TRP A 299 35.94 -16.93 20.10
C TRP A 299 35.99 -18.42 19.74
N ILE A 300 34.89 -18.93 19.17
CA ILE A 300 34.82 -20.24 18.51
C ILE A 300 35.19 -20.03 17.03
N PRO A 301 36.15 -20.79 16.46
CA PRO A 301 36.54 -20.64 15.07
C PRO A 301 35.49 -21.24 14.13
N PHE A 302 35.07 -20.45 13.14
CA PHE A 302 34.21 -20.89 12.04
C PHE A 302 35.00 -21.82 11.09
N GLU A 303 34.54 -23.06 10.95
CA GLU A 303 35.04 -23.98 9.94
C GLU A 303 34.65 -23.53 8.53
N LYS A 304 35.60 -23.69 7.63
CA LYS A 304 35.62 -23.19 6.26
C LYS A 304 34.91 -24.20 5.36
N GLU A 305 33.63 -23.97 5.07
CA GLU A 305 32.96 -24.72 3.99
C GLU A 305 33.52 -24.28 2.64
N LYS A 306 34.02 -25.27 1.89
CA LYS A 306 34.41 -25.14 0.48
C LYS A 306 33.13 -25.13 -0.35
N GLU A 307 32.74 -23.97 -0.87
CA GLU A 307 31.79 -23.93 -1.99
C GLU A 307 32.51 -24.21 -3.30
N GLU A 308 32.03 -25.26 -3.95
CA GLU A 308 32.40 -25.74 -5.27
C GLU A 308 31.79 -24.79 -6.32
N ILE A 309 32.63 -24.23 -7.19
CA ILE A 309 32.22 -23.25 -8.20
C ILE A 309 31.39 -23.95 -9.27
N ALA A 310 30.07 -23.68 -9.30
CA ALA A 310 29.22 -24.00 -10.43
C ALA A 310 29.42 -22.94 -11.53
N GLU A 311 29.75 -23.39 -12.74
CA GLU A 311 29.92 -22.55 -13.93
C GLU A 311 28.65 -21.75 -14.24
N VAL A 312 28.79 -20.43 -14.30
CA VAL A 312 27.74 -19.50 -14.71
C VAL A 312 27.57 -19.59 -16.23
N PRO A 313 26.38 -19.91 -16.77
CA PRO A 313 26.15 -19.92 -18.21
C PRO A 313 26.20 -18.49 -18.77
N PRO A 314 26.67 -18.30 -20.02
CA PRO A 314 26.82 -16.97 -20.61
C PRO A 314 25.46 -16.29 -20.82
N PRO A 315 25.40 -14.94 -20.77
CA PRO A 315 24.16 -14.21 -20.93
C PRO A 315 23.60 -14.33 -22.35
N LEU A 316 22.29 -14.61 -22.43
CA LEU A 316 21.53 -14.62 -23.69
C LEU A 316 21.51 -13.21 -24.31
N PRO A 317 21.57 -13.10 -25.66
CA PRO A 317 21.55 -11.81 -26.35
C PRO A 317 20.16 -11.16 -26.27
N PHE A 318 20.18 -9.85 -26.00
CA PHE A 318 19.03 -8.94 -26.02
C PHE A 318 18.26 -9.02 -27.35
N TYR A 319 16.95 -9.23 -27.27
CA TYR A 319 16.04 -9.04 -28.40
C TYR A 319 15.94 -7.55 -28.74
N LYS A 320 16.13 -7.23 -30.03
CA LYS A 320 15.86 -5.91 -30.59
C LYS A 320 14.34 -5.70 -30.62
N GLU A 321 13.85 -4.65 -29.97
CA GLU A 321 12.49 -4.13 -30.20
C GLU A 321 12.44 -3.43 -31.56
N GLU A 322 11.59 -3.96 -32.46
CA GLU A 322 11.17 -3.27 -33.67
C GLU A 322 10.18 -2.17 -33.29
N VAL A 323 10.58 -0.93 -33.58
CA VAL A 323 9.74 0.27 -33.50
C VAL A 323 8.74 0.22 -34.65
N ILE A 324 7.44 0.10 -34.34
CA ILE A 324 6.36 0.22 -35.31
C ILE A 324 5.87 1.67 -35.34
N GLU A 325 6.09 2.30 -36.49
CA GLU A 325 5.78 3.68 -36.86
C GLU A 325 4.30 3.79 -37.29
N TRP A 326 3.44 4.44 -36.49
CA TRP A 326 2.05 4.76 -36.86
C TRP A 326 1.81 6.28 -36.77
N GLU A 327 2.42 7.04 -37.68
CA GLU A 327 2.00 8.41 -37.96
C GLU A 327 2.05 8.67 -39.47
N LYS A 328 0.89 8.52 -40.12
CA LYS A 328 0.44 9.19 -41.36
C LYS A 328 -0.72 8.39 -41.93
N GLN A 329 -1.95 8.90 -41.77
CA GLN A 329 -2.88 9.16 -42.87
C GLN A 329 -4.22 9.60 -42.25
N GLU A 330 -4.51 10.89 -42.20
CA GLU A 330 -5.89 11.36 -42.23
C GLU A 330 -5.95 12.79 -42.79
N ARG A 331 -5.90 12.84 -44.11
CA ARG A 331 -6.49 13.89 -44.95
C ARG A 331 -7.18 13.14 -46.08
N ILE A 332 -8.49 13.33 -46.21
CA ILE A 332 -9.18 13.73 -47.46
C ILE A 332 -10.70 13.64 -47.29
N SER A 333 -11.30 14.82 -47.49
CA SER A 333 -12.60 15.16 -48.09
C SER A 333 -13.92 14.60 -47.55
N GLU A 334 -14.71 15.54 -47.01
CA GLU A 334 -16.13 15.67 -47.27
C GLU A 334 -16.41 15.83 -48.78
N SER A 335 -17.28 15.00 -49.34
CA SER A 335 -18.36 15.38 -50.28
C SER A 335 -19.14 14.16 -50.78
N ASP A 336 -20.45 14.35 -50.82
CA ASP A 336 -21.46 13.72 -51.69
C ASP A 336 -22.04 12.32 -51.40
N LEU A 337 -23.24 12.39 -50.79
CA LEU A 337 -24.54 11.96 -51.33
C LEU A 337 -25.02 10.48 -51.20
N THR A 338 -26.05 10.38 -50.34
CA THR A 338 -27.41 9.79 -50.53
C THR A 338 -27.75 8.31 -50.28
N GLN A 339 -28.81 8.18 -49.45
CA GLN A 339 -29.91 7.18 -49.40
C GLN A 339 -29.51 5.73 -49.03
N GLU A 340 -30.15 5.01 -48.10
CA GLU A 340 -31.60 4.81 -47.95
C GLU A 340 -31.93 4.07 -46.61
N ASN A 341 -33.18 4.20 -46.12
CA ASN A 341 -33.90 3.33 -45.15
C ASN A 341 -33.73 3.53 -43.63
N GLN A 342 -34.62 4.36 -43.06
CA GLN A 342 -35.10 4.28 -41.68
C GLN A 342 -36.29 3.30 -41.55
N PRO A 343 -36.50 2.69 -40.37
CA PRO A 343 -37.84 2.43 -39.84
C PRO A 343 -38.19 3.36 -38.66
N ALA A 344 -39.50 3.55 -38.48
CA ALA A 344 -40.18 4.60 -37.73
C ALA A 344 -39.83 4.76 -36.21
N PRO A 345 -40.00 5.98 -35.64
CA PRO A 345 -39.72 6.25 -34.24
C PRO A 345 -40.92 5.99 -33.32
N ALA A 346 -40.64 5.46 -32.12
CA ALA A 346 -41.56 5.49 -31.00
C ALA A 346 -41.51 6.87 -30.32
N GLU A 347 -42.68 7.41 -29.99
CA GLU A 347 -42.86 8.72 -29.37
C GLU A 347 -42.15 8.82 -28.01
N VAL A 348 -41.17 9.73 -27.91
CA VAL A 348 -40.56 10.17 -26.65
C VAL A 348 -41.16 11.54 -26.32
N PRO A 349 -41.62 11.78 -25.08
CA PRO A 349 -42.19 13.07 -24.70
C PRO A 349 -41.14 14.20 -24.80
N PRO A 350 -41.55 15.43 -25.13
CA PRO A 350 -40.63 16.52 -25.40
C PRO A 350 -39.86 16.90 -24.12
N LEU A 351 -38.54 16.77 -24.19
CA LEU A 351 -37.61 17.32 -23.22
C LEU A 351 -37.72 18.85 -23.23
N ASP A 352 -37.85 19.41 -22.03
CA ASP A 352 -37.90 20.84 -21.79
C ASP A 352 -36.55 21.49 -22.13
N VAL A 353 -36.48 22.04 -23.34
CA VAL A 353 -35.30 22.69 -23.93
C VAL A 353 -34.83 23.87 -23.08
N SER A 354 -35.71 24.45 -22.26
CA SER A 354 -35.40 25.60 -21.39
C SER A 354 -34.34 25.29 -20.32
N ALA A 355 -34.37 24.07 -19.75
CA ALA A 355 -33.45 23.70 -18.68
C ALA A 355 -32.01 23.41 -19.18
N PHE A 356 -31.89 22.97 -20.43
CA PHE A 356 -30.59 22.68 -21.03
C PHE A 356 -29.88 23.96 -21.48
N GLU A 357 -30.65 24.97 -21.90
CA GLU A 357 -30.13 26.28 -22.31
C GLU A 357 -29.69 27.11 -21.09
N GLU A 358 -30.43 27.07 -19.98
CA GLU A 358 -29.99 27.65 -18.70
C GLU A 358 -28.72 26.98 -18.15
N ALA A 359 -28.63 25.64 -18.20
CA ALA A 359 -27.45 24.92 -17.76
C ALA A 359 -26.21 25.25 -18.62
N SER A 360 -26.40 25.41 -19.93
CA SER A 360 -25.32 25.77 -20.86
C SER A 360 -24.83 27.21 -20.63
N GLN A 361 -25.74 28.16 -20.37
CA GLN A 361 -25.38 29.53 -20.01
C GLN A 361 -24.62 29.60 -18.68
N LEU A 362 -25.02 28.80 -17.68
CA LEU A 362 -24.35 28.75 -16.38
C LEU A 362 -22.93 28.17 -16.47
N ILE A 363 -22.72 27.15 -17.31
CA ILE A 363 -21.39 26.58 -17.57
C ILE A 363 -20.50 27.59 -18.29
N GLN A 364 -21.06 28.31 -19.27
CA GLN A 364 -20.32 29.33 -20.01
C GLN A 364 -19.94 30.52 -19.13
N GLU A 365 -20.82 30.94 -18.21
CA GLU A 365 -20.54 31.99 -17.23
C GLU A 365 -19.48 31.56 -16.20
N ILE A 366 -19.41 30.27 -15.84
CA ILE A 366 -18.35 29.71 -14.97
C ILE A 366 -17.00 29.67 -15.70
N VAL A 367 -16.99 29.35 -17.00
CA VAL A 367 -15.78 29.32 -17.82
C VAL A 367 -15.24 30.72 -18.06
N GLU A 368 -16.10 31.69 -18.41
CA GLU A 368 -15.70 33.08 -18.64
C GLU A 368 -15.24 33.77 -17.34
N LYS A 369 -15.85 33.48 -16.18
CA LYS A 369 -15.36 33.93 -14.86
C LYS A 369 -14.01 33.33 -14.45
N LYS A 370 -13.57 32.26 -15.10
CA LYS A 370 -12.28 31.60 -14.82
C LYS A 370 -11.13 32.25 -15.61
N GLU A 371 -11.41 32.82 -16.78
CA GLU A 371 -10.41 33.48 -17.62
C GLU A 371 -10.13 34.93 -17.20
N GLU A 372 -11.07 35.63 -16.55
CA GLU A 372 -10.82 36.97 -16.00
C GLU A 372 -10.03 37.00 -14.66
N ARG A 373 -9.58 35.85 -14.16
CA ARG A 373 -8.73 35.72 -12.96
C ARG A 373 -7.30 35.25 -13.26
N GLU A 374 -6.71 35.68 -14.37
CA GLU A 374 -5.25 35.61 -14.60
C GLU A 374 -4.49 36.70 -13.81
N GLY A 375 -4.76 36.79 -12.51
CA GLY A 375 -3.93 37.49 -11.53
C GLY A 375 -3.71 36.53 -10.38
N ASP A 376 -2.51 35.97 -10.28
CA ASP A 376 -2.04 34.93 -9.35
C ASP A 376 -2.77 34.92 -7.98
N PRO A 377 -3.87 34.15 -7.80
CA PRO A 377 -4.75 34.32 -6.64
C PRO A 377 -4.42 33.41 -5.46
N PHE A 378 -3.36 32.58 -5.54
CA PHE A 378 -3.05 31.60 -4.48
C PHE A 378 -1.55 31.42 -4.25
N SER A 379 -0.78 32.51 -4.18
CA SER A 379 0.48 32.49 -3.44
C SER A 379 0.16 32.14 -1.98
N PHE A 380 0.31 30.86 -1.64
CA PHE A 380 0.26 30.41 -0.26
C PHE A 380 1.51 30.95 0.42
N HIS A 381 1.39 32.09 1.11
CA HIS A 381 2.53 32.79 1.71
C HIS A 381 3.48 31.88 2.52
N TRP A 382 2.93 30.89 3.23
CA TRP A 382 3.71 29.92 3.99
C TRP A 382 4.56 28.98 3.10
N MET A 383 4.14 28.69 1.86
CA MET A 383 4.91 27.89 0.90
C MET A 383 6.14 28.64 0.42
N GLU A 384 6.02 29.95 0.17
CA GLU A 384 7.19 30.78 -0.16
C GLU A 384 8.17 30.84 1.02
N GLU A 385 7.68 30.98 2.25
CA GLU A 385 8.52 30.91 3.44
C GLU A 385 9.19 29.54 3.59
N PHE A 386 8.47 28.45 3.29
CA PHE A 386 9.03 27.11 3.27
C PHE A 386 10.18 26.99 2.27
N ILE A 387 9.98 27.42 1.02
CA ILE A 387 11.02 27.41 -0.02
C ILE A 387 12.24 28.21 0.44
N ARG A 388 12.05 29.43 0.96
CA ARG A 388 13.15 30.28 1.47
C ARG A 388 13.89 29.62 2.63
N SER A 389 13.20 28.93 3.52
CA SER A 389 13.80 28.17 4.62
C SER A 389 14.66 27.02 4.10
N ILE A 390 14.18 26.25 3.12
CA ILE A 390 14.96 25.18 2.47
C ILE A 390 16.23 25.76 1.82
N GLU A 391 16.13 26.88 1.12
CA GLU A 391 17.30 27.55 0.52
C GLU A 391 18.26 28.15 1.55
N ALA A 392 17.74 28.68 2.66
CA ALA A 392 18.55 29.19 3.76
C ALA A 392 19.36 28.07 4.42
N TYR A 393 18.78 26.88 4.57
CA TYR A 393 19.51 25.71 5.07
C TYR A 393 20.75 25.42 4.24
N TYR A 394 20.60 25.29 2.92
CA TYR A 394 21.73 24.99 2.02
C TYR A 394 22.78 26.11 1.99
N ARG A 395 22.39 27.36 2.20
CA ARG A 395 23.35 28.48 2.34
C ARG A 395 24.09 28.47 3.68
N GLY A 396 23.43 28.07 4.76
CA GLY A 396 23.98 28.06 6.13
C GLY A 396 24.79 26.81 6.48
N HIS A 397 24.61 25.71 5.73
CA HIS A 397 25.27 24.42 5.98
C HIS A 397 26.12 24.02 4.77
N PRO A 398 27.23 24.72 4.49
CA PRO A 398 28.08 24.41 3.35
C PRO A 398 28.69 23.01 3.50
N ASP A 399 28.53 22.17 2.49
CA ASP A 399 29.14 20.85 2.46
C ASP A 399 30.68 20.98 2.35
N PRO A 400 31.46 20.42 3.31
CA PRO A 400 32.91 20.47 3.26
C PRO A 400 33.51 19.89 1.97
N PHE A 401 32.85 18.88 1.38
CA PHE A 401 33.28 18.30 0.12
C PHE A 401 33.11 19.25 -1.04
N LEU A 402 31.98 19.97 -1.15
CA LEU A 402 31.76 20.96 -2.20
C LEU A 402 32.86 22.04 -2.18
N SER A 403 33.21 22.50 -0.98
CA SER A 403 34.26 23.51 -0.79
C SER A 403 35.64 22.98 -1.22
N TRP A 404 35.99 21.77 -0.81
CA TRP A 404 37.23 21.12 -1.22
C TRP A 404 37.28 20.80 -2.71
N PHE A 405 36.18 20.34 -3.30
CA PHE A 405 36.10 19.99 -4.71
C PHE A 405 36.32 21.22 -5.58
N ARG A 406 35.63 22.34 -5.27
CA ARG A 406 35.81 23.61 -5.99
C ARG A 406 37.24 24.12 -5.92
N SER A 407 37.90 24.03 -4.76
CA SER A 407 39.31 24.43 -4.68
C SER A 407 40.23 23.57 -5.54
N ARG A 408 39.92 22.28 -5.77
CA ARG A 408 40.65 21.42 -6.71
C ARG A 408 40.31 21.69 -8.17
N GLN A 409 39.12 22.18 -8.45
CA GLN A 409 38.72 22.62 -9.78
C GLN A 409 39.46 23.89 -10.20
N ASP A 410 39.61 24.86 -9.28
CA ASP A 410 40.36 26.09 -9.49
C ASP A 410 41.87 25.85 -9.68
N GLU A 411 42.41 24.79 -9.06
CA GLU A 411 43.79 24.32 -9.25
C GLU A 411 44.02 23.53 -10.56
N ASP A 412 43.06 23.49 -11.48
CA ASP A 412 43.09 22.73 -12.74
C ASP A 412 43.18 21.20 -12.61
N LYS A 413 43.13 20.65 -11.38
CA LYS A 413 43.25 19.20 -11.13
C LYS A 413 41.98 18.42 -11.49
N LEU A 414 40.85 19.11 -11.63
CA LEU A 414 39.53 18.55 -11.97
C LEU A 414 38.95 19.14 -13.26
N LYS A 415 39.80 19.56 -14.21
CA LYS A 415 39.33 20.01 -15.53
C LYS A 415 38.73 18.88 -16.38
N ASN A 416 39.18 17.64 -16.16
CA ASN A 416 38.66 16.48 -16.87
C ASN A 416 37.35 16.00 -16.24
N SER A 417 36.29 15.97 -17.04
CA SER A 417 34.95 15.49 -16.63
C SER A 417 34.97 14.09 -16.03
N PHE A 418 35.84 13.19 -16.54
CA PHE A 418 36.04 11.86 -15.96
C PHE A 418 36.62 11.92 -14.55
N SER A 419 37.67 12.71 -14.34
CA SER A 419 38.30 12.88 -13.03
C SER A 419 37.35 13.52 -12.02
N SER A 420 36.56 14.50 -12.46
CA SER A 420 35.52 15.16 -11.66
C SER A 420 34.45 14.18 -11.21
N LEU A 421 33.85 13.46 -12.16
CA LEU A 421 32.81 12.49 -11.86
C LEU A 421 33.34 11.35 -10.97
N LEU A 422 34.54 10.82 -11.27
CA LEU A 422 35.17 9.78 -10.46
C LEU A 422 35.39 10.25 -9.02
N THR A 423 35.84 11.48 -8.83
CA THR A 423 36.03 12.05 -7.48
C THR A 423 34.71 12.17 -6.73
N ILE A 424 33.63 12.58 -7.41
CA ILE A 424 32.28 12.64 -6.81
C ILE A 424 31.82 11.25 -6.37
N LEU A 425 31.94 10.24 -7.22
CA LEU A 425 31.50 8.87 -6.89
C LEU A 425 32.35 8.23 -5.79
N VAL A 426 33.68 8.46 -5.81
CA VAL A 426 34.58 8.02 -4.75
C VAL A 426 34.19 8.64 -3.41
N HIS A 427 33.92 9.95 -3.39
CA HIS A 427 33.51 10.63 -2.17
C HIS A 427 32.17 10.12 -1.64
N ALA A 428 31.17 9.98 -2.52
CA ALA A 428 29.86 9.44 -2.16
C ALA A 428 29.94 8.04 -1.56
N ARG A 429 30.87 7.21 -2.05
CA ARG A 429 31.11 5.88 -1.50
C ARG A 429 31.69 5.93 -0.08
N PHE A 430 32.52 6.92 0.24
CA PHE A 430 33.08 7.04 1.58
C PHE A 430 32.14 7.75 2.58
N ASP A 431 31.19 8.54 2.10
CA ASP A 431 30.22 9.27 2.92
C ASP A 431 29.01 8.41 3.33
N GLN A 432 29.25 7.37 4.13
CA GLN A 432 28.24 6.34 4.44
C GLN A 432 27.51 6.48 5.79
N ILE A 433 28.11 7.16 6.80
CA ILE A 433 27.60 7.15 8.19
C ILE A 433 27.70 8.54 8.85
N ASP A 434 27.15 9.58 8.21
CA ASP A 434 27.01 10.93 8.80
C ASP A 434 28.32 11.50 9.41
N GLU A 435 29.48 10.98 8.97
CA GLU A 435 30.83 11.42 9.31
C GLU A 435 31.49 12.00 8.05
N PRO A 436 30.95 13.13 7.51
CA PRO A 436 31.37 13.67 6.22
C PRO A 436 32.86 14.06 6.21
N THR A 437 33.42 14.35 7.38
CA THR A 437 34.84 14.68 7.55
C THR A 437 35.76 13.49 7.26
N LYS A 438 35.44 12.29 7.76
CA LYS A 438 36.22 11.07 7.48
C LYS A 438 36.07 10.65 6.01
N GLY A 439 34.86 10.79 5.47
CA GLY A 439 34.59 10.53 4.06
C GLY A 439 35.44 11.42 3.14
N LEU A 440 35.53 12.71 3.46
CA LEU A 440 36.37 13.66 2.75
C LEU A 440 37.87 13.35 2.90
N GLU A 441 38.32 12.95 4.09
CA GLU A 441 39.73 12.61 4.32
C GLU A 441 40.16 11.37 3.52
N ASN A 442 39.34 10.32 3.51
CA ASN A 442 39.57 9.16 2.66
C ASN A 442 39.62 9.54 1.16
N THR A 443 38.72 10.43 0.73
CA THR A 443 38.69 10.94 -0.65
C THR A 443 40.00 11.63 -1.00
N LYS A 444 40.52 12.49 -0.11
CA LYS A 444 41.82 13.17 -0.32
C LYS A 444 42.96 12.17 -0.45
N ARG A 445 43.00 11.13 0.39
CA ARG A 445 44.05 10.11 0.40
C ARG A 445 44.13 9.33 -0.92
N VAL A 446 42.98 9.03 -1.54
CA VAL A 446 42.93 8.24 -2.78
C VAL A 446 42.75 9.07 -4.04
N PHE A 447 42.67 10.39 -3.94
CA PHE A 447 42.35 11.30 -5.06
C PHE A 447 43.25 11.11 -6.29
N GLN A 448 44.57 11.00 -6.08
CA GLN A 448 45.54 10.78 -7.17
C GLN A 448 45.64 9.32 -7.62
N LEU A 449 45.10 8.40 -6.82
CA LEU A 449 45.24 6.96 -6.98
C LEU A 449 44.05 6.35 -7.74
N ALA A 450 42.84 6.82 -7.45
CA ALA A 450 41.59 6.31 -8.01
C ALA A 450 41.52 6.28 -9.57
N PRO A 451 42.15 7.20 -10.31
CA PRO A 451 42.18 7.13 -11.77
C PRO A 451 42.97 5.94 -12.33
N ASN A 452 43.87 5.33 -11.56
CA ASN A 452 44.68 4.20 -12.02
C ASN A 452 43.88 2.88 -11.89
N PRO A 453 43.52 2.21 -13.00
CA PRO A 453 42.76 0.95 -12.97
C PRO A 453 43.54 -0.23 -12.37
N ASN A 454 44.87 -0.16 -12.38
CA ASN A 454 45.76 -1.27 -12.00
C ASN A 454 46.59 -0.92 -10.75
N ILE A 455 46.09 -0.04 -9.89
CA ILE A 455 46.79 0.29 -8.65
C ILE A 455 46.85 -0.95 -7.75
N PRO A 456 48.04 -1.36 -7.28
CA PRO A 456 48.15 -2.50 -6.39
C PRO A 456 47.66 -2.12 -4.98
N LEU A 457 47.12 -3.09 -4.24
CA LEU A 457 46.46 -2.86 -2.96
C LEU A 457 47.36 -2.18 -1.91
N ASP A 458 48.66 -2.48 -1.93
CA ASP A 458 49.68 -1.94 -1.04
C ASP A 458 49.99 -0.46 -1.27
N GLU A 459 49.75 0.06 -2.48
CA GLU A 459 49.86 1.49 -2.79
C GLU A 459 48.67 2.30 -2.26
N ILE A 460 47.55 1.66 -1.93
CA ILE A 460 46.40 2.36 -1.34
C ILE A 460 46.70 2.61 0.15
N PRO A 461 46.65 3.87 0.61
CA PRO A 461 46.92 4.19 2.01
C PRO A 461 45.83 3.64 2.94
N PRO A 462 46.11 3.49 4.24
CA PRO A 462 45.10 3.13 5.22
C PRO A 462 43.91 4.09 5.18
N LEU A 463 42.70 3.52 5.14
CA LEU A 463 41.45 4.27 5.10
C LEU A 463 40.75 4.23 6.46
N GLU A 464 40.11 5.33 6.81
CA GLU A 464 39.23 5.38 7.97
C GLU A 464 37.94 4.63 7.67
N ALA A 465 37.72 3.54 8.39
CA ALA A 465 36.59 2.66 8.16
C ALA A 465 35.34 3.13 8.92
N PRO A 466 34.14 2.85 8.38
CA PRO A 466 32.90 2.95 9.13
C PRO A 466 32.89 2.00 10.34
N ARG A 467 32.02 2.22 11.33
CA ARG A 467 32.00 1.52 12.65
C ARG A 467 32.07 -0.02 12.60
N PHE A 468 31.63 -0.65 11.50
CA PHE A 468 31.56 -2.11 11.35
C PHE A 468 32.70 -2.72 10.51
N PHE A 469 33.65 -1.91 10.04
CA PHE A 469 34.77 -2.37 9.22
C PHE A 469 36.10 -1.99 9.86
N LEU A 470 37.12 -2.82 9.62
CA LEU A 470 38.51 -2.43 9.87
C LEU A 470 39.05 -1.60 8.71
N GLY A 471 39.98 -0.68 8.98
CA GLY A 471 40.60 0.18 7.95
C GLY A 471 41.18 -0.61 6.77
N GLU A 472 41.81 -1.74 7.05
CA GLU A 472 42.37 -2.65 6.05
C GLU A 472 41.32 -3.35 5.19
N GLN A 473 40.21 -3.78 5.81
CA GLN A 473 39.08 -4.35 5.07
C GLN A 473 38.43 -3.28 4.19
N TRP A 474 38.29 -2.07 4.71
CA TRP A 474 37.70 -0.96 3.96
C TRP A 474 38.58 -0.54 2.77
N ARG A 475 39.90 -0.60 2.93
CA ARG A 475 40.89 -0.43 1.86
C ARG A 475 40.73 -1.49 0.77
N ASP A 476 40.67 -2.78 1.13
CA ASP A 476 40.48 -3.87 0.17
C ASP A 476 39.13 -3.76 -0.57
N LEU A 477 38.06 -3.40 0.14
CA LEU A 477 36.74 -3.16 -0.48
C LEU A 477 36.77 -1.97 -1.43
N PHE A 478 37.54 -0.92 -1.13
CA PHE A 478 37.72 0.21 -2.04
C PHE A 478 38.49 -0.22 -3.30
N HIS A 479 39.61 -0.93 -3.14
CA HIS A 479 40.41 -1.46 -4.24
C HIS A 479 39.54 -2.26 -5.23
N ARG A 480 38.71 -3.18 -4.71
CA ARG A 480 37.77 -3.98 -5.53
C ARG A 480 36.69 -3.15 -6.23
N ALA A 481 36.34 -1.98 -5.68
CA ALA A 481 35.33 -1.09 -6.26
C ALA A 481 35.87 -0.19 -7.38
N ILE A 482 37.19 0.03 -7.49
CA ILE A 482 37.81 0.94 -8.46
C ILE A 482 37.39 0.64 -9.91
N PRO A 483 37.46 -0.62 -10.41
CA PRO A 483 37.06 -0.91 -11.79
C PRO A 483 35.60 -0.54 -12.06
N ARG A 484 34.72 -0.80 -11.09
CA ARG A 484 33.29 -0.50 -11.22
C ARG A 484 33.01 1.00 -11.16
N LEU A 485 33.68 1.73 -10.27
CA LEU A 485 33.63 3.20 -10.19
C LEU A 485 33.99 3.83 -11.55
N GLN A 486 35.11 3.42 -12.13
CA GLN A 486 35.58 3.94 -13.41
C GLN A 486 34.65 3.56 -14.57
N GLN A 487 34.10 2.35 -14.56
CA GLN A 487 33.14 1.92 -15.57
C GLN A 487 31.86 2.76 -15.53
N VAL A 488 31.27 2.94 -14.33
CA VAL A 488 30.07 3.77 -14.16
C VAL A 488 30.33 5.22 -14.57
N CYS A 489 31.52 5.77 -14.28
CA CYS A 489 31.89 7.10 -14.77
C CYS A 489 31.87 7.20 -16.30
N ARG A 490 32.43 6.20 -16.99
CA ARG A 490 32.41 6.16 -18.46
C ARG A 490 30.99 6.05 -18.99
N ASP A 491 30.17 5.20 -18.39
CA ASP A 491 28.78 4.99 -18.81
C ASP A 491 27.94 6.26 -18.64
N ILE A 492 28.08 6.97 -17.52
CA ILE A 492 27.40 8.26 -17.28
C ILE A 492 27.81 9.30 -18.33
N LEU A 493 29.11 9.38 -18.65
CA LEU A 493 29.63 10.37 -19.60
C LEU A 493 29.31 10.07 -21.08
N GLN A 494 28.71 8.92 -21.40
CA GLN A 494 28.30 8.59 -22.78
C GLN A 494 27.13 9.43 -23.29
N LYS A 495 26.28 9.94 -22.40
CA LYS A 495 25.19 10.86 -22.76
C LYS A 495 25.16 12.07 -21.84
N LYS A 496 24.70 13.19 -22.40
CA LYS A 496 24.64 14.47 -21.68
C LYS A 496 23.42 14.57 -20.77
N LYS A 497 22.26 14.06 -21.20
CA LYS A 497 20.98 14.19 -20.50
C LYS A 497 20.56 12.88 -19.85
N TRP A 498 20.09 12.97 -18.62
CA TRP A 498 19.72 11.82 -17.81
C TRP A 498 18.48 12.10 -16.97
N GLU A 499 17.65 11.07 -16.80
CA GLU A 499 16.71 11.03 -15.68
C GLU A 499 17.48 10.67 -14.40
N ALA A 500 17.19 11.34 -13.29
CA ALA A 500 17.85 11.09 -12.00
C ALA A 500 17.81 9.61 -11.59
N SER A 501 16.66 8.95 -11.81
CA SER A 501 16.46 7.54 -11.46
C SER A 501 17.36 6.57 -12.25
N GLU A 502 17.71 6.90 -13.49
CA GLU A 502 18.59 6.08 -14.33
C GLU A 502 20.03 6.13 -13.82
N ILE A 503 20.57 7.33 -13.58
CA ILE A 503 21.91 7.47 -13.02
C ILE A 503 21.96 6.84 -11.62
N GLN A 504 20.91 7.01 -10.80
CA GLN A 504 20.85 6.41 -9.48
C GLN A 504 21.08 4.89 -9.54
N ARG A 505 20.38 4.19 -10.46
CA ARG A 505 20.54 2.75 -10.67
C ARG A 505 21.96 2.38 -11.14
N LEU A 506 22.55 3.19 -12.02
CA LEU A 506 23.94 3.01 -12.47
C LEU A 506 24.97 3.25 -11.35
N ILE A 507 24.68 4.09 -10.38
CA ILE A 507 25.58 4.33 -9.25
C ILE A 507 25.44 3.23 -8.19
N GLN A 508 24.23 2.72 -7.96
CA GLN A 508 23.98 1.68 -6.95
C GLN A 508 24.63 0.32 -7.25
N VAL A 509 25.02 0.06 -8.49
CA VAL A 509 25.82 -1.13 -8.85
C VAL A 509 27.29 -1.04 -8.41
N ILE A 510 27.73 0.09 -7.86
CA ILE A 510 29.06 0.22 -7.23
C ILE A 510 28.99 -0.43 -5.84
N PRO A 511 29.93 -1.32 -5.48
CA PRO A 511 29.96 -1.94 -4.16
C PRO A 511 29.96 -0.91 -3.03
N HIS A 512 29.06 -1.12 -2.06
CA HIS A 512 28.83 -0.21 -0.95
C HIS A 512 28.39 1.19 -1.43
N MET A 513 27.51 1.30 -2.42
CA MET A 513 26.73 2.51 -2.67
C MET A 513 25.29 2.29 -2.25
N SER A 514 24.89 2.93 -1.14
CA SER A 514 23.52 2.92 -0.65
C SER A 514 22.60 3.86 -1.45
N GLU A 515 21.29 3.74 -1.24
CA GLU A 515 20.34 4.69 -1.80
C GLU A 515 20.69 6.14 -1.40
N LYS A 516 20.94 6.40 -0.12
CA LYS A 516 21.32 7.72 0.41
C LYS A 516 22.57 8.30 -0.29
N SER A 517 23.64 7.52 -0.37
CA SER A 517 24.89 7.95 -1.02
C SER A 517 24.72 8.15 -2.54
N SER A 518 23.95 7.30 -3.21
CA SER A 518 23.63 7.47 -4.63
C SER A 518 22.86 8.78 -4.88
N ARG A 519 21.82 9.10 -4.10
CA ARG A 519 21.07 10.37 -4.23
C ARG A 519 21.96 11.58 -3.96
N LYS A 520 22.86 11.51 -2.97
CA LYS A 520 23.82 12.59 -2.68
C LYS A 520 24.76 12.83 -3.86
N SER A 521 25.26 11.75 -4.48
CA SER A 521 26.12 11.86 -5.66
C SER A 521 25.43 12.52 -6.85
N LEU A 522 24.13 12.26 -7.10
CA LEU A 522 23.39 12.93 -8.16
C LEU A 522 23.36 14.44 -7.98
N ARG A 523 23.07 14.90 -6.75
CA ARG A 523 23.05 16.33 -6.42
C ARG A 523 24.41 16.97 -6.66
N TRP A 524 25.49 16.33 -6.20
CA TRP A 524 26.84 16.80 -6.47
C TRP A 524 27.20 16.82 -7.95
N ILE A 525 26.79 15.82 -8.73
CA ILE A 525 27.01 15.81 -10.19
C ILE A 525 26.30 17.00 -10.83
N SER A 526 25.03 17.23 -10.50
CA SER A 526 24.25 18.35 -11.03
C SER A 526 24.79 19.72 -10.62
N GLU A 527 25.40 19.83 -9.43
CA GLU A 527 25.93 21.09 -8.93
C GLU A 527 27.36 21.39 -9.42
N LEU A 528 28.21 20.36 -9.52
CA LEU A 528 29.65 20.53 -9.76
C LEU A 528 30.05 20.38 -11.24
N ILE A 529 29.29 19.62 -12.03
CA ILE A 529 29.58 19.39 -13.46
C ILE A 529 28.33 19.50 -14.38
N PRO A 530 27.46 20.51 -14.20
CA PRO A 530 26.22 20.67 -14.97
C PRO A 530 26.45 20.82 -16.48
N GLU A 531 27.61 21.32 -16.89
CA GLU A 531 27.93 21.50 -18.31
C GLU A 531 28.15 20.18 -19.05
N ARG A 532 28.41 19.10 -18.31
CA ARG A 532 28.70 17.75 -18.83
C ARG A 532 27.57 16.78 -18.62
N VAL A 533 26.93 16.83 -17.46
CA VAL A 533 25.85 15.91 -17.08
C VAL A 533 24.66 16.74 -16.61
N ASP A 534 23.63 16.78 -17.44
CA ASP A 534 22.34 17.41 -17.21
C ASP A 534 21.37 16.35 -16.66
N ILE A 535 20.92 16.53 -15.42
CA ILE A 535 20.11 15.57 -14.68
C ILE A 535 18.73 16.17 -14.44
N ASP A 536 17.69 15.52 -14.94
CA ASP A 536 16.30 15.84 -14.63
C ASP A 536 15.89 15.17 -13.31
N PHE A 537 15.54 15.99 -12.32
CA PHE A 537 15.06 15.57 -11.01
C PHE A 537 13.53 15.68 -10.88
N SER A 538 12.81 16.16 -11.89
CA SER A 538 11.36 16.46 -11.83
C SER A 538 10.48 15.25 -11.49
N ASN A 539 10.98 14.05 -11.78
CA ASN A 539 10.33 12.77 -11.50
C ASN A 539 11.02 11.99 -10.36
N MET A 540 11.99 12.58 -9.67
CA MET A 540 12.69 11.91 -8.58
C MET A 540 11.80 11.87 -7.33
N PRO A 541 11.42 10.67 -6.83
CA PRO A 541 10.53 10.57 -5.68
C PRO A 541 11.26 10.96 -4.40
N VAL A 542 10.56 11.66 -3.50
CA VAL A 542 11.04 12.00 -2.17
C VAL A 542 11.16 10.74 -1.32
N SER A 543 12.32 10.50 -0.72
CA SER A 543 12.55 9.43 0.25
C SER A 543 12.02 9.83 1.62
N LEU A 544 10.94 9.17 2.05
CA LEU A 544 10.27 9.47 3.31
C LEU A 544 10.84 8.63 4.46
N ASN A 545 11.42 9.30 5.45
CA ASN A 545 11.85 8.70 6.71
C ASN A 545 11.03 9.26 7.89
N LYS A 546 11.22 8.68 9.08
CA LYS A 546 10.50 9.09 10.30
C LYS A 546 10.66 10.57 10.63
N ASN A 547 11.85 11.12 10.42
CA ASN A 547 12.17 12.52 10.72
C ASN A 547 11.41 13.45 9.78
N LEU A 548 11.47 13.21 8.47
CA LEU A 548 10.76 13.97 7.46
C LEU A 548 9.23 13.85 7.65
N TYR A 549 8.73 12.63 7.89
CA TYR A 549 7.31 12.38 8.15
C TYR A 549 6.80 13.13 9.39
N ARG A 550 7.58 13.15 10.47
CA ARG A 550 7.23 13.91 11.68
C ARG A 550 7.19 15.41 11.38
N VAL A 551 8.22 15.96 10.73
CA VAL A 551 8.29 17.38 10.41
C VAL A 551 7.11 17.82 9.54
N THR A 552 6.82 17.07 8.48
CA THR A 552 5.68 17.32 7.57
C THR A 552 4.33 17.29 8.30
N CYS A 553 4.13 16.33 9.22
CA CYS A 553 2.93 16.31 10.08
C CYS A 553 2.82 17.58 10.95
N ARG A 554 3.91 18.03 11.56
CA ARG A 554 3.89 19.21 12.45
C ARG A 554 3.74 20.53 11.70
N LEU A 555 4.22 20.60 10.47
CA LEU A 555 3.94 21.70 9.54
C LEU A 555 2.47 21.72 9.07
N GLY A 556 1.74 20.61 9.26
CA GLY A 556 0.35 20.46 8.81
C GLY A 556 0.23 20.17 7.31
N VAL A 557 1.28 19.61 6.70
CA VAL A 557 1.26 19.06 5.33
C VAL A 557 0.53 17.72 5.31
N MET A 558 0.72 16.92 6.37
CA MET A 558 0.08 15.62 6.55
C MET A 558 -0.63 15.55 7.90
N ASP A 559 -1.63 14.69 7.99
CA ASP A 559 -2.28 14.30 9.24
C ASP A 559 -1.97 12.83 9.56
N PRO A 560 -1.26 12.52 10.66
CA PRO A 560 -0.88 11.17 11.03
C PRO A 560 -2.06 10.24 11.37
N HIS A 561 -3.30 10.75 11.42
CA HIS A 561 -4.51 9.94 11.62
C HIS A 561 -5.13 9.43 10.32
N PHE A 562 -4.73 10.00 9.17
CA PHE A 562 -5.34 9.73 7.87
C PHE A 562 -4.31 9.42 6.79
N ASP A 563 -3.18 10.13 6.82
CA ASP A 563 -2.16 10.13 5.79
C ASP A 563 -1.10 9.08 6.08
N PHE A 564 -1.55 7.86 6.33
CA PHE A 564 -0.66 6.76 6.69
C PHE A 564 0.39 6.52 5.60
N TYR A 565 1.58 6.11 6.01
CA TYR A 565 2.66 5.70 5.13
C TYR A 565 3.08 4.26 5.43
N HIS A 566 2.96 3.41 4.42
CA HIS A 566 3.41 2.01 4.44
C HIS A 566 4.38 1.72 3.29
N ASP A 567 4.11 2.33 2.13
CA ASP A 567 4.86 2.22 0.88
C ASP A 567 4.65 3.46 -0.01
N SER A 568 5.23 3.43 -1.20
CA SER A 568 5.15 4.50 -2.22
C SER A 568 3.77 4.68 -2.85
N SER A 569 2.76 3.92 -2.45
CA SER A 569 1.37 4.07 -2.91
C SER A 569 0.46 4.62 -1.82
N SER A 570 0.98 4.77 -0.61
CA SER A 570 0.22 5.19 0.56
C SER A 570 -0.17 6.67 0.47
N MET A 571 -1.28 7.06 1.09
CA MET A 571 -1.77 8.45 1.07
C MET A 571 -0.74 9.45 1.60
N GLY A 572 0.03 9.07 2.63
CA GLY A 572 1.13 9.89 3.14
C GLY A 572 2.22 10.11 2.09
N ASP A 573 2.55 9.09 1.29
CA ASP A 573 3.52 9.22 0.19
C ASP A 573 2.99 10.18 -0.88
N LEU A 574 1.79 9.92 -1.40
CA LEU A 574 1.19 10.74 -2.46
C LEU A 574 1.12 12.22 -2.06
N LYS A 575 0.75 12.51 -0.82
CA LYS A 575 0.72 13.89 -0.30
C LYS A 575 2.10 14.50 -0.19
N ILE A 576 3.11 13.77 0.30
CA ILE A 576 4.46 14.34 0.38
C ILE A 576 5.08 14.55 -0.99
N GLN A 577 4.86 13.64 -1.94
CA GLN A 577 5.30 13.81 -3.33
C GLN A 577 4.64 15.05 -3.96
N ALA A 578 3.31 15.20 -3.80
CA ALA A 578 2.58 16.35 -4.33
C ALA A 578 3.04 17.67 -3.69
N PHE A 579 3.25 17.68 -2.37
CA PHE A 579 3.78 18.85 -1.65
C PHE A 579 5.17 19.23 -2.15
N ALA A 580 6.08 18.25 -2.24
CA ALA A 580 7.45 18.48 -2.70
C ALA A 580 7.50 19.00 -4.13
N LYS A 581 6.69 18.42 -5.03
CA LYS A 581 6.58 18.86 -6.42
C LYS A 581 5.96 20.25 -6.56
N SER A 582 5.07 20.63 -5.65
CA SER A 582 4.53 21.99 -5.59
C SER A 582 5.58 23.00 -5.14
N ALA A 583 6.41 22.65 -4.15
CA ALA A 583 7.45 23.52 -3.62
C ALA A 583 8.68 23.62 -4.56
N PHE A 584 9.10 22.50 -5.15
CA PHE A 584 10.27 22.41 -6.02
C PHE A 584 9.95 21.53 -7.25
N PRO A 585 9.25 22.08 -8.27
CA PRO A 585 8.81 21.30 -9.44
C PRO A 585 9.94 20.62 -10.21
N GLN A 586 11.13 21.23 -10.20
CA GLN A 586 12.31 20.74 -10.93
C GLN A 586 13.16 19.77 -10.11
N ASP A 587 13.06 19.81 -8.77
CA ASP A 587 13.81 18.91 -7.87
C ASP A 587 13.02 18.72 -6.56
N PRO A 588 11.98 17.87 -6.56
CA PRO A 588 11.18 17.60 -5.37
C PRO A 588 12.03 17.05 -4.22
N SER A 589 13.11 16.31 -4.53
CA SER A 589 14.01 15.69 -3.55
C SER A 589 14.76 16.70 -2.68
N ARG A 590 14.80 17.98 -3.09
CA ARG A 590 15.49 19.06 -2.39
C ARG A 590 15.01 19.28 -0.96
N ILE A 591 13.78 18.90 -0.64
CA ILE A 591 13.24 19.03 0.73
C ILE A 591 13.83 18.01 1.70
N GLU A 592 14.41 16.91 1.22
CA GLU A 592 14.75 15.75 2.06
C GLU A 592 15.76 16.05 3.16
N THR A 593 16.88 16.65 2.79
CA THR A 593 18.00 16.87 3.72
C THR A 593 17.64 17.89 4.80
N PRO A 594 17.11 19.09 4.47
CA PRO A 594 16.70 20.04 5.50
C PRO A 594 15.61 19.48 6.42
N MET A 595 14.60 18.81 5.86
CA MET A 595 13.49 18.29 6.68
C MET A 595 13.92 17.11 7.55
N THR A 596 14.76 16.21 7.03
CA THR A 596 15.34 15.11 7.81
C THR A 596 16.22 15.65 8.93
N TRP A 597 17.06 16.66 8.65
CA TRP A 597 17.94 17.30 9.63
C TRP A 597 17.13 17.99 10.74
N VAL A 598 16.11 18.78 10.38
CA VAL A 598 15.23 19.42 11.38
C VAL A 598 14.56 18.38 12.28
N GLY A 599 14.20 17.21 11.74
CA GLY A 599 13.63 16.12 12.51
C GLY A 599 14.66 15.24 13.23
N SER A 600 15.97 15.37 12.97
CA SER A 600 16.99 14.50 13.56
C SER A 600 17.08 14.67 15.07
N GLU A 601 17.26 13.57 15.80
CA GLU A 601 17.53 13.62 17.25
C GLU A 601 19.03 13.63 17.55
N GLU A 602 19.85 13.16 16.60
CA GLU A 602 21.30 13.03 16.74
C GLU A 602 22.04 14.32 16.31
N ASP A 603 21.50 15.06 15.34
CA ASP A 603 22.21 16.17 14.66
C ASP A 603 21.73 17.56 15.10
N GLU A 604 21.47 17.74 16.40
CA GLU A 604 20.93 18.98 16.95
C GLU A 604 19.58 19.42 16.37
N GLY A 605 18.82 18.48 15.78
CA GLY A 605 17.52 18.80 15.20
C GLY A 605 16.53 19.38 16.21
N HIS A 606 15.58 20.15 15.68
CA HIS A 606 14.65 20.96 16.46
C HIS A 606 13.31 20.25 16.67
N CYS A 607 12.87 19.46 15.69
CA CYS A 607 11.59 18.80 15.66
C CYS A 607 11.66 17.36 16.21
N LEU A 608 12.10 17.24 17.47
CA LEU A 608 12.25 15.97 18.21
C LEU A 608 10.94 15.19 18.35
N SER A 609 10.99 13.87 18.55
CA SER A 609 9.78 13.03 18.67
C SER A 609 8.84 13.50 19.77
N PHE A 610 9.39 13.94 20.90
CA PHE A 610 8.67 14.55 22.02
C PHE A 610 9.28 15.92 22.36
N GLN A 611 8.45 16.87 22.77
CA GLN A 611 8.87 18.21 23.20
C GLN A 611 9.84 18.92 22.22
N PRO A 612 9.40 19.24 20.99
CA PRO A 612 10.28 19.85 20.00
C PRO A 612 10.78 21.23 20.45
N ARG A 613 12.08 21.48 20.22
CA ARG A 613 12.75 22.76 20.44
C ARG A 613 12.38 23.72 19.32
N CYS A 614 11.25 24.41 19.47
CA CYS A 614 10.69 25.22 18.38
C CYS A 614 11.47 26.52 18.12
N GLU A 615 12.09 27.09 19.15
CA GLU A 615 12.90 28.31 19.05
C GLU A 615 14.20 28.02 18.27
N GLY A 616 14.51 28.84 17.27
CA GLY A 616 15.67 28.66 16.39
C GLY A 616 15.47 27.63 15.28
N CYS A 617 14.30 26.97 15.23
CA CYS A 617 14.00 25.99 14.19
C CYS A 617 13.91 26.64 12.80
N LEU A 618 14.40 25.92 11.78
CA LEU A 618 14.37 26.36 10.38
C LEU A 618 12.97 26.77 9.88
N PHE A 619 11.92 26.19 10.48
CA PHE A 619 10.52 26.42 10.11
C PHE A 619 9.72 27.17 11.19
N GLU A 620 10.39 27.76 12.19
CA GLU A 620 9.76 28.39 13.36
C GLU A 620 8.64 29.38 13.00
N ARG A 621 8.86 30.19 11.95
CA ARG A 621 7.99 31.32 11.58
C ARG A 621 6.60 30.91 11.10
N PHE A 622 6.48 29.78 10.42
CA PHE A 622 5.23 29.33 9.80
C PHE A 622 4.76 27.95 10.26
N CYS A 623 5.54 27.26 11.10
CA CYS A 623 5.15 25.95 11.61
C CYS A 623 3.89 26.06 12.49
N LYS A 624 2.86 25.26 12.16
CA LYS A 624 1.62 25.17 12.94
C LYS A 624 1.79 24.46 14.29
N LYS A 625 2.95 23.83 14.52
CA LYS A 625 3.29 23.13 15.77
C LYS A 625 2.24 22.07 16.14
N LEU A 626 1.74 21.33 15.16
CA LEU A 626 0.74 20.28 15.40
C LEU A 626 1.39 19.08 16.11
N TYR A 627 0.58 18.30 16.82
CA TYR A 627 0.99 17.01 17.41
C TYR A 627 2.24 17.09 18.30
N LEU A 628 2.30 18.06 19.22
CA LEU A 628 3.44 18.21 20.16
C LEU A 628 3.48 17.14 21.26
N HIS A 629 2.35 16.46 21.50
CA HIS A 629 2.15 15.56 22.63
C HIS A 629 2.42 14.08 22.32
N PHE A 630 2.70 13.73 21.06
CA PHE A 630 3.12 12.38 20.66
C PHE A 630 4.03 12.46 19.43
N ASP A 631 4.68 11.36 19.06
CA ASP A 631 5.41 11.25 17.80
C ASP A 631 4.47 10.91 16.63
N PRO A 632 4.25 11.82 15.67
CA PRO A 632 3.45 11.53 14.47
C PRO A 632 3.94 10.31 13.70
N SER A 633 5.24 10.04 13.72
CA SER A 633 5.82 8.94 12.96
C SER A 633 5.39 7.57 13.50
N GLU A 634 5.21 7.43 14.82
CA GLU A 634 4.73 6.18 15.43
C GLU A 634 3.28 5.87 15.07
N LYS A 635 2.47 6.90 14.82
CA LYS A 635 1.05 6.76 14.51
C LYS A 635 0.80 6.60 13.02
N GLY A 636 1.48 7.40 12.21
CA GLY A 636 1.23 7.52 10.78
C GLY A 636 2.10 6.63 9.90
N MET A 637 3.33 6.31 10.30
CA MET A 637 4.15 5.35 9.58
C MET A 637 3.88 3.95 10.12
N GLY A 638 3.25 3.10 9.31
CA GLY A 638 3.05 1.71 9.72
C GLY A 638 4.39 1.06 10.00
N ARG A 639 4.49 0.35 11.14
CA ARG A 639 5.60 -0.56 11.36
C ARG A 639 5.54 -1.57 10.21
N ARG A 640 6.50 -1.53 9.28
CA ARG A 640 6.81 -2.71 8.50
C ARG A 640 7.06 -3.79 9.54
N LYS A 641 6.10 -4.69 9.72
CA LYS A 641 6.38 -5.97 10.37
C LYS A 641 7.42 -6.57 9.44
N ASN A 642 8.70 -6.49 9.81
CA ASN A 642 9.68 -7.40 9.29
C ASN A 642 9.13 -8.77 9.68
N ILE A 643 8.40 -9.40 8.76
CA ILE A 643 8.16 -10.82 8.81
C ILE A 643 9.57 -11.39 8.61
N ASN A 644 10.23 -11.69 9.71
CA ASN A 644 11.41 -12.55 9.66
C ASN A 644 10.91 -13.84 9.01
N LEU A 645 11.29 -14.07 7.74
CA LEU A 645 11.03 -15.30 7.00
C LEU A 645 11.96 -16.43 7.46
N PHE A 646 12.33 -16.42 8.73
CA PHE A 646 13.11 -17.46 9.40
C PHE A 646 12.49 -17.66 10.80
N ASP A 647 11.33 -18.29 10.81
CA ASP A 647 10.83 -19.16 11.88
C ASP A 647 9.93 -20.23 11.25
#